data_AF-A0A2V0RBW5-F1
#
_entry.id   AF-A0A2V0RBW5-F1
#
_cell.length_a   1.000
_cell.length_b   1.000
_cell.length_c   1.000
_cell.angle_alpha   90.00
_cell.angle_beta   90.00
_cell.angle_gamma   90.00
#
_symmetry.space_group_name_H-M   'P 1'
#
loop_
_entity.id
_entity.type
_entity.pdbx_description
1 polymer ?
#
loop_
_entity_poly.entity_id
_entity_poly.type
_entity_poly.pdbx_seq_one_letter_code
_entity_poly.pdbx_strand_id
1 'polypeptide(L)'
;MDKKSTHLNKEVFTSLVRSDSVTKSKVRSIWREFDRQFLLCTRAEGKVTALNRYKECYSFLRNNILDLEYSLPAFIKVDSNGIPKPLWPLRALINGDRNSQRIALTIARTWESINLDPVPNLLPITSERRISWRTKMCDESFQGWIEAEIPMYKWLRPKPYTKRFTVWDSNGSGPNGPAVAWSLADLIPLKSSPKLWDSIQSLNTIYNRQVLNIMMNTLIPDENLNKLKQWVHSKIGFISEPGGKTRLFSIFDYWSQSALIPLHHQLMEILRSIDCDSTHDQNQGFSKLIKRSNGSPCFCFDLSSATDRIPAFQQELIISVLFGKPIAKAWISVMTDRNFLMPNKTLVRWKVGQPLGALTSFPAFALWHHMVVQYAHYTYLVGKMPSSFEPGDSYIFPWFNKYMLLGDDIVIWDENVALFYQMMMDDLGLEINLKKTVIGRSKSQLEFLKRISLGGLEMSSIKYTLMSKDSEAFAVDLIDILFTRDFIEPVIESDKWIDLLPKGNRFNLFKVIIWFRYLTSPSLHLDRKGKMPLVLERTTFENKLLEVRQTILTEKTMEVHRILDENISLESLYHKWGAPYRKGTLGEASLTATLSPIVWVINQTGEILNDTLSELHDPESVKSVEYIPIISNKRYFKKRSDNNVYLSKVYLRTFKEYSNDFDCPNEDK
;
A
#
# COMPACT_ATOMS: atom_id res chain seq x y z
N MET A 1 -8.24 7.54 -35.60
CA MET A 1 -6.92 6.85 -35.60
C MET A 1 -5.91 7.95 -35.58
N ASP A 2 -5.24 8.15 -34.45
CA ASP A 2 -4.36 9.31 -34.28
C ASP A 2 -2.92 9.03 -34.65
N LYS A 3 -2.16 10.13 -34.82
CA LYS A 3 -0.78 10.13 -35.29
C LYS A 3 0.15 9.35 -34.34
N LYS A 4 1.36 9.03 -34.84
CA LYS A 4 2.44 8.23 -34.21
C LYS A 4 2.79 8.64 -32.76
N SER A 5 1.95 8.35 -31.77
CA SER A 5 2.38 8.24 -30.37
C SER A 5 3.07 6.90 -30.17
N THR A 6 4.34 6.85 -30.53
CA THR A 6 5.26 5.85 -29.99
C THR A 6 5.59 6.27 -28.57
N HIS A 7 4.73 5.89 -27.60
CA HIS A 7 4.94 6.14 -26.17
C HIS A 7 6.41 5.88 -25.81
N LEU A 8 7.09 6.89 -25.26
CA LEU A 8 8.52 6.89 -24.96
C LEU A 8 8.93 5.61 -24.25
N ASN A 9 8.15 5.19 -23.25
CA ASN A 9 8.42 4.01 -22.44
C ASN A 9 8.34 2.68 -23.22
N LYS A 10 7.45 2.53 -24.22
CA LYS A 10 7.45 1.35 -25.12
C LYS A 10 8.70 1.30 -26.00
N GLU A 11 9.15 2.44 -26.52
CA GLU A 11 10.38 2.51 -27.32
C GLU A 11 11.64 2.29 -26.46
N VAL A 12 11.72 2.88 -25.25
CA VAL A 12 12.82 2.66 -24.28
C VAL A 12 12.91 1.18 -23.90
N PHE A 13 11.82 0.56 -23.43
CA PHE A 13 11.80 -0.86 -23.05
C PHE A 13 12.25 -1.78 -24.20
N THR A 14 11.68 -1.60 -25.39
CA THR A 14 12.06 -2.44 -26.55
C THR A 14 13.48 -2.18 -27.05
N SER A 15 14.11 -1.06 -26.68
CA SER A 15 15.49 -0.73 -27.06
C SER A 15 16.54 -1.21 -26.06
N LEU A 16 16.16 -1.43 -24.79
CA LEU A 16 17.04 -1.85 -23.70
C LEU A 16 17.03 -3.36 -23.44
N VAL A 17 15.86 -4.02 -23.43
CA VAL A 17 15.74 -5.45 -23.01
C VAL A 17 16.27 -6.44 -24.07
N ARG A 18 16.83 -5.94 -25.17
CA ARG A 18 17.64 -6.71 -26.14
C ARG A 18 18.84 -5.88 -26.59
N SER A 19 19.93 -6.55 -26.94
CA SER A 19 21.14 -5.91 -27.48
C SER A 19 21.03 -5.70 -29.00
N ASP A 20 20.74 -6.76 -29.75
CA ASP A 20 20.78 -6.77 -31.21
C ASP A 20 19.56 -6.11 -31.89
N SER A 21 19.73 -5.62 -33.12
CA SER A 21 18.71 -4.89 -33.88
C SER A 21 17.60 -5.78 -34.46
N VAL A 22 17.88 -7.05 -34.73
CA VAL A 22 16.93 -8.00 -35.35
C VAL A 22 15.88 -8.41 -34.33
N THR A 23 16.28 -8.78 -33.12
CA THR A 23 15.37 -9.13 -32.03
C THR A 23 14.55 -7.91 -31.57
N LYS A 24 15.13 -6.70 -31.55
CA LYS A 24 14.37 -5.45 -31.34
C LYS A 24 13.24 -5.29 -32.34
N SER A 25 13.54 -5.45 -33.63
CA SER A 25 12.54 -5.39 -34.71
C SER A 25 11.46 -6.47 -34.55
N LYS A 26 11.86 -7.71 -34.24
CA LYS A 26 10.97 -8.85 -33.98
C LYS A 26 10.02 -8.59 -32.82
N VAL A 27 10.51 -8.13 -31.65
CA VAL A 27 9.67 -7.78 -30.49
C VAL A 27 8.69 -6.65 -30.82
N ARG A 28 9.13 -5.61 -31.52
CA ARG A 28 8.26 -4.50 -31.94
C ARG A 28 7.16 -4.95 -32.91
N SER A 29 7.47 -5.88 -33.82
CA SER A 29 6.46 -6.49 -34.71
C SER A 29 5.45 -7.33 -33.93
N ILE A 30 5.92 -8.17 -33.00
CA ILE A 30 5.07 -9.00 -32.13
C ILE A 30 4.13 -8.14 -31.28
N TRP A 31 4.63 -7.06 -30.67
CA TRP A 31 3.80 -6.15 -29.87
C TRP A 31 2.72 -5.47 -30.75
N ARG A 32 3.10 -4.94 -31.92
CA ARG A 32 2.14 -4.29 -32.83
C ARG A 32 1.01 -5.23 -33.27
N GLU A 33 1.31 -6.50 -33.53
CA GLU A 33 0.28 -7.48 -33.88
C GLU A 33 -0.61 -7.84 -32.68
N PHE A 34 -0.05 -7.95 -31.48
CA PHE A 34 -0.81 -8.17 -30.25
C PHE A 34 -1.77 -7.01 -29.95
N ASP A 35 -1.27 -5.77 -29.97
CA ASP A 35 -2.07 -4.54 -29.79
C ASP A 35 -3.16 -4.45 -30.88
N ARG A 36 -2.86 -4.83 -32.13
CA ARG A 36 -3.85 -4.88 -33.24
C ARG A 36 -4.97 -5.87 -32.97
N GLN A 37 -4.64 -7.11 -32.57
CA GLN A 37 -5.66 -8.13 -32.26
C GLN A 37 -6.51 -7.72 -31.05
N PHE A 38 -5.90 -7.15 -30.02
CA PHE A 38 -6.58 -6.63 -28.84
C PHE A 38 -7.57 -5.51 -29.17
N LEU A 39 -7.16 -4.54 -30.00
CA LEU A 39 -8.03 -3.45 -30.45
C LEU A 39 -9.18 -3.95 -31.34
N LEU A 40 -8.94 -4.94 -32.21
CA LEU A 40 -9.99 -5.58 -33.01
C LEU A 40 -11.01 -6.31 -32.12
N CYS A 41 -10.55 -7.10 -31.15
CA CYS A 41 -11.41 -7.78 -30.17
C CYS A 41 -12.25 -6.77 -29.36
N THR A 42 -11.64 -5.67 -28.90
CA THR A 42 -12.31 -4.63 -28.11
C THR A 42 -13.39 -3.89 -28.90
N ARG A 43 -13.19 -3.71 -30.22
CA ARG A 43 -14.19 -3.09 -31.12
C ARG A 43 -15.32 -4.05 -31.51
N ALA A 44 -15.01 -5.32 -31.76
CA ALA A 44 -15.98 -6.31 -32.23
C ALA A 44 -16.86 -6.88 -31.12
N GLU A 45 -16.34 -7.01 -29.90
CA GLU A 45 -17.00 -7.71 -28.78
C GLU A 45 -17.20 -6.83 -27.53
N GLY A 46 -16.75 -5.57 -27.58
CA GLY A 46 -16.86 -4.62 -26.48
C GLY A 46 -15.78 -4.76 -25.40
N LYS A 47 -15.62 -3.70 -24.60
CA LYS A 47 -14.59 -3.59 -23.54
C LYS A 47 -14.63 -4.75 -22.54
N VAL A 48 -15.81 -5.11 -22.02
CA VAL A 48 -15.94 -6.11 -20.95
C VAL A 48 -15.53 -7.52 -21.44
N THR A 49 -15.96 -7.91 -22.64
CA THR A 49 -15.62 -9.20 -23.25
C THR A 49 -14.13 -9.30 -23.55
N ALA A 50 -13.54 -8.26 -24.13
CA ALA A 50 -12.11 -8.20 -24.41
C ALA A 50 -11.25 -8.21 -23.14
N LEU A 51 -11.64 -7.44 -22.11
CA LEU A 51 -11.00 -7.43 -20.80
C LEU A 51 -10.97 -8.84 -20.20
N ASN A 52 -12.14 -9.49 -20.08
CA ASN A 52 -12.23 -10.82 -19.47
C ASN A 52 -11.40 -11.85 -20.25
N ARG A 53 -11.46 -11.85 -21.60
CA ARG A 53 -10.69 -12.77 -22.44
C ARG A 53 -9.18 -12.58 -22.27
N TYR A 54 -8.67 -11.35 -22.38
CA TYR A 54 -7.23 -11.09 -22.32
C TYR A 54 -6.67 -11.22 -20.90
N LYS A 55 -7.47 -10.94 -19.87
CA LYS A 55 -7.11 -11.19 -18.45
C LYS A 55 -6.95 -12.69 -18.16
N GLU A 56 -7.88 -13.53 -18.61
CA GLU A 56 -7.77 -15.00 -18.50
C GLU A 56 -6.58 -15.55 -19.33
N CYS A 57 -6.29 -14.97 -20.49
CA CYS A 57 -5.08 -15.29 -21.25
C CYS A 57 -3.78 -14.88 -20.52
N TYR A 58 -3.76 -13.74 -19.83
CA TYR A 58 -2.62 -13.33 -19.00
C TYR A 58 -2.42 -14.29 -17.83
N SER A 59 -3.49 -14.73 -17.16
CA SER A 59 -3.41 -15.74 -16.09
C SER A 59 -2.84 -17.07 -16.58
N PHE A 60 -3.28 -17.55 -17.76
CA PHE A 60 -2.69 -18.74 -18.39
C PHE A 60 -1.20 -18.56 -18.65
N LEU A 61 -0.79 -17.43 -19.26
CA LEU A 61 0.62 -17.15 -19.55
C LEU A 61 1.47 -17.08 -18.29
N ARG A 62 0.98 -16.43 -17.22
CA ARG A 62 1.63 -16.39 -15.91
C ARG A 62 1.86 -17.80 -15.36
N ASN A 63 0.81 -18.61 -15.34
CA ASN A 63 0.87 -19.94 -14.74
C ASN A 63 1.74 -20.89 -15.57
N ASN A 64 1.69 -20.81 -16.91
CA ASN A 64 2.57 -21.56 -17.80
C ASN A 64 4.06 -21.20 -17.60
N ILE A 65 4.41 -19.93 -17.42
CA ILE A 65 5.78 -19.48 -17.12
C ILE A 65 6.25 -19.88 -15.70
N LEU A 66 5.31 -20.19 -14.79
CA LEU A 66 5.61 -20.63 -13.42
C LEU A 66 5.57 -22.16 -13.25
N ASP A 67 5.46 -22.97 -14.31
CA ASP A 67 5.21 -24.43 -14.21
C ASP A 67 3.96 -24.80 -13.38
N LEU A 68 2.90 -23.98 -13.44
CA LEU A 68 1.65 -24.17 -12.69
C LEU A 68 0.50 -24.62 -13.60
N GLU A 69 -0.30 -25.57 -13.11
CA GLU A 69 -1.55 -26.01 -13.75
C GLU A 69 -2.56 -24.86 -13.89
N TYR A 70 -3.13 -24.68 -15.08
CA TYR A 70 -4.24 -23.74 -15.30
C TYR A 70 -5.21 -24.23 -16.38
N SER A 71 -6.50 -24.25 -16.05
CA SER A 71 -7.56 -24.55 -17.01
C SER A 71 -8.13 -23.27 -17.61
N LEU A 72 -8.03 -23.15 -18.94
CA LEU A 72 -8.61 -22.05 -19.69
C LEU A 72 -10.16 -22.16 -19.75
N PRO A 73 -10.89 -21.04 -19.72
CA PRO A 73 -12.32 -21.03 -20.03
C PRO A 73 -12.61 -21.56 -21.44
N ALA A 74 -13.60 -22.43 -21.58
CA ALA A 74 -13.89 -23.17 -22.82
C ALA A 74 -14.22 -22.29 -24.06
N PHE A 75 -14.56 -21.01 -23.86
CA PHE A 75 -14.75 -20.05 -24.96
C PHE A 75 -13.44 -19.54 -25.59
N ILE A 76 -12.29 -19.81 -24.97
CA ILE A 76 -10.97 -19.40 -25.49
C ILE A 76 -10.40 -20.52 -26.36
N LYS A 77 -10.45 -20.34 -27.69
CA LYS A 77 -9.84 -21.28 -28.64
C LYS A 77 -8.32 -21.32 -28.47
N VAL A 78 -7.77 -22.53 -28.37
CA VAL A 78 -6.34 -22.84 -28.30
C VAL A 78 -5.82 -23.43 -29.62
N ASP A 79 -4.50 -23.57 -29.76
CA ASP A 79 -3.85 -24.38 -30.80
C ASP A 79 -3.49 -25.79 -30.30
N SER A 80 -2.82 -26.58 -31.16
CA SER A 80 -2.32 -27.93 -30.87
C SER A 80 -1.40 -28.02 -29.65
N ASN A 81 -0.80 -26.89 -29.25
CA ASN A 81 0.16 -26.81 -28.16
C ASN A 81 -0.50 -26.20 -26.91
N GLY A 82 -1.84 -26.06 -26.90
CA GLY A 82 -2.62 -25.49 -25.81
C GLY A 82 -2.58 -23.96 -25.71
N ILE A 83 -1.93 -23.24 -26.63
CA ILE A 83 -1.74 -21.79 -26.50
C ILE A 83 -2.99 -21.04 -27.01
N PRO A 84 -3.63 -20.17 -26.19
CA PRO A 84 -4.74 -19.31 -26.57
C PRO A 84 -4.50 -18.51 -27.85
N LYS A 85 -5.52 -18.41 -28.71
CA LYS A 85 -5.48 -17.57 -29.92
C LYS A 85 -5.04 -16.12 -29.67
N PRO A 86 -5.48 -15.41 -28.61
CA PRO A 86 -4.99 -14.07 -28.30
C PRO A 86 -3.48 -13.99 -27.99
N LEU A 87 -2.85 -15.09 -27.58
CA LEU A 87 -1.41 -15.16 -27.28
C LEU A 87 -0.57 -15.65 -28.47
N TRP A 88 -1.17 -16.00 -29.62
CA TRP A 88 -0.43 -16.50 -30.79
C TRP A 88 0.70 -15.57 -31.28
N PRO A 89 0.59 -14.23 -31.25
CA PRO A 89 1.72 -13.34 -31.57
C PRO A 89 2.93 -13.54 -30.64
N LEU A 90 2.69 -13.96 -29.39
CA LEU A 90 3.71 -14.10 -28.36
C LEU A 90 4.42 -15.47 -28.37
N ARG A 91 3.99 -16.47 -29.15
CA ARG A 91 4.55 -17.84 -29.13
C ARG A 91 6.08 -17.89 -29.12
N ALA A 92 6.72 -17.08 -29.96
CA ALA A 92 8.18 -17.01 -30.10
C ALA A 92 8.91 -16.36 -28.89
N LEU A 93 8.16 -15.81 -27.93
CA LEU A 93 8.66 -15.26 -26.67
C LEU A 93 8.30 -16.13 -25.46
N ILE A 94 7.15 -16.83 -25.50
CA ILE A 94 6.73 -17.79 -24.46
C ILE A 94 7.75 -18.93 -24.34
N ASN A 95 8.21 -19.45 -25.48
CA ASN A 95 9.17 -20.56 -25.56
C ASN A 95 10.64 -20.06 -25.60
N GLY A 96 10.90 -18.82 -25.18
CA GLY A 96 12.24 -18.22 -25.19
C GLY A 96 12.95 -18.29 -23.85
N ASP A 97 14.06 -17.57 -23.74
CA ASP A 97 14.78 -17.30 -22.49
C ASP A 97 13.91 -16.55 -21.46
N ARG A 98 14.37 -16.50 -20.20
CA ARG A 98 13.72 -15.78 -19.10
C ARG A 98 13.28 -14.36 -19.48
N ASN A 99 14.12 -13.60 -20.20
CA ASN A 99 13.76 -12.26 -20.62
C ASN A 99 12.74 -12.22 -21.77
N SER A 100 12.68 -13.21 -22.67
CA SER A 100 11.56 -13.34 -23.63
C SER A 100 10.23 -13.58 -22.92
N GLN A 101 10.21 -14.49 -21.93
CA GLN A 101 9.01 -14.80 -21.16
C GLN A 101 8.48 -13.58 -20.40
N ARG A 102 9.40 -12.79 -19.83
CA ARG A 102 9.08 -11.53 -19.13
C ARG A 102 8.63 -10.40 -20.08
N ILE A 103 9.18 -10.34 -21.30
CA ILE A 103 8.64 -9.48 -22.37
C ILE A 103 7.22 -9.94 -22.73
N ALA A 104 6.98 -11.24 -22.92
CA ALA A 104 5.66 -11.79 -23.26
C ALA A 104 4.61 -11.42 -22.21
N LEU A 105 4.92 -11.62 -20.92
CA LEU A 105 4.05 -11.18 -19.82
C LEU A 105 3.81 -9.67 -19.85
N THR A 106 4.84 -8.86 -20.10
CA THR A 106 4.74 -7.38 -20.17
C THR A 106 3.84 -6.91 -21.32
N ILE A 107 3.94 -7.53 -22.51
CA ILE A 107 3.03 -7.27 -23.63
C ILE A 107 1.60 -7.72 -23.30
N ALA A 108 1.46 -8.90 -22.70
CA ALA A 108 0.16 -9.48 -22.35
C ALA A 108 -0.65 -8.65 -21.34
N ARG A 109 -0.01 -7.80 -20.51
CA ARG A 109 -0.68 -6.84 -19.62
C ARG A 109 -1.48 -5.75 -20.33
N THR A 110 -1.50 -5.67 -21.66
CA THR A 110 -2.27 -4.65 -22.39
C THR A 110 -3.77 -4.65 -22.07
N TRP A 111 -4.33 -5.72 -21.47
CA TRP A 111 -5.69 -5.70 -20.89
C TRP A 111 -5.89 -4.67 -19.76
N GLU A 112 -4.83 -4.30 -19.03
CA GLU A 112 -4.84 -3.23 -18.01
C GLU A 112 -5.20 -1.86 -18.65
N SER A 113 -5.11 -1.69 -19.97
CA SER A 113 -5.54 -0.46 -20.67
C SER A 113 -7.05 -0.21 -20.68
N ILE A 114 -7.87 -1.22 -20.37
CA ILE A 114 -9.33 -1.07 -20.33
C ILE A 114 -9.76 -0.48 -19.00
N ASN A 115 -10.14 0.80 -19.03
CA ASN A 115 -10.93 1.44 -17.97
C ASN A 115 -12.43 1.26 -18.25
N LEU A 116 -13.18 0.97 -17.19
CA LEU A 116 -14.64 0.84 -17.14
C LEU A 116 -15.16 1.82 -16.09
N ASP A 117 -16.40 2.28 -16.24
CA ASP A 117 -17.02 3.17 -15.25
C ASP A 117 -17.17 2.46 -13.89
N PRO A 118 -16.95 3.15 -12.75
CA PRO A 118 -16.87 2.50 -11.45
C PRO A 118 -18.23 1.96 -10.99
N VAL A 119 -18.29 0.65 -10.70
CA VAL A 119 -19.50 -0.03 -10.22
C VAL A 119 -19.35 -0.33 -8.73
N PRO A 120 -20.15 0.30 -7.84
CA PRO A 120 -20.01 0.14 -6.41
C PRO A 120 -20.55 -1.23 -5.94
N ASN A 121 -19.68 -2.06 -5.36
CA ASN A 121 -20.09 -3.25 -4.62
C ASN A 121 -19.96 -3.01 -3.12
N LEU A 122 -21.08 -2.85 -2.43
CA LEU A 122 -21.13 -2.62 -0.97
C LEU A 122 -21.26 -3.91 -0.14
N LEU A 123 -21.49 -5.07 -0.76
CA LEU A 123 -21.77 -6.31 -0.04
C LEU A 123 -20.69 -6.69 1.00
N PRO A 124 -19.38 -6.52 0.77
CA PRO A 124 -18.38 -6.79 1.81
C PRO A 124 -18.55 -5.95 3.08
N ILE A 125 -19.03 -4.71 2.93
CA ILE A 125 -19.18 -3.72 4.00
C ILE A 125 -20.49 -3.91 4.77
N THR A 126 -21.58 -4.17 4.06
CA THR A 126 -22.94 -4.17 4.61
C THR A 126 -23.48 -5.55 5.00
N SER A 127 -22.81 -6.64 4.61
CA SER A 127 -23.19 -7.99 5.04
C SER A 127 -22.72 -8.26 6.47
N GLU A 128 -23.55 -8.91 7.28
CA GLU A 128 -23.18 -9.34 8.64
C GLU A 128 -21.99 -10.35 8.63
N ARG A 129 -21.35 -10.56 9.78
CA ARG A 129 -20.38 -11.65 9.95
C ARG A 129 -21.12 -12.97 10.04
N ARG A 130 -20.67 -13.99 9.30
CA ARG A 130 -21.10 -15.37 9.52
C ARG A 130 -20.41 -15.89 10.79
N ILE A 131 -21.16 -16.00 11.88
CA ILE A 131 -20.66 -16.56 13.14
C ILE A 131 -21.05 -18.04 13.21
N SER A 132 -20.07 -18.91 13.45
CA SER A 132 -20.25 -20.33 13.76
C SER A 132 -19.67 -20.66 15.14
N TRP A 133 -19.87 -21.87 15.64
CA TRP A 133 -19.22 -22.33 16.87
C TRP A 133 -17.69 -22.28 16.75
N ARG A 134 -17.13 -22.68 15.59
CA ARG A 134 -15.70 -22.58 15.31
C ARG A 134 -15.21 -21.14 15.28
N THR A 135 -16.02 -20.23 14.73
CA THR A 135 -15.70 -18.80 14.68
C THR A 135 -15.54 -18.21 16.08
N LYS A 136 -16.47 -18.55 16.99
CA LYS A 136 -16.37 -18.17 18.41
C LYS A 136 -15.12 -18.74 19.06
N MET A 137 -14.92 -20.05 18.97
CA MET A 137 -13.73 -20.72 19.53
C MET A 137 -12.44 -20.11 18.98
N CYS A 138 -12.39 -19.76 17.70
CA CYS A 138 -11.24 -19.10 17.07
C CYS A 138 -11.02 -17.68 17.59
N ASP A 139 -12.08 -16.91 17.81
CA ASP A 139 -12.00 -15.55 18.37
C ASP A 139 -11.49 -15.62 19.82
N GLU A 140 -12.04 -16.54 20.62
CA GLU A 140 -11.76 -16.73 22.05
C GLU A 140 -10.34 -17.29 22.29
N SER A 141 -9.95 -18.34 21.58
CA SER A 141 -8.62 -18.95 21.74
C SER A 141 -7.49 -18.07 21.17
N PHE A 142 -7.77 -17.30 20.11
CA PHE A 142 -6.86 -16.25 19.64
C PHE A 142 -6.79 -15.11 20.65
N GLN A 143 -7.90 -14.74 21.31
CA GLN A 143 -7.88 -13.68 22.32
C GLN A 143 -6.99 -14.05 23.52
N GLY A 144 -7.16 -15.23 24.12
CA GLY A 144 -6.32 -15.63 25.25
C GLY A 144 -4.83 -15.72 24.88
N TRP A 145 -4.51 -16.22 23.69
CA TRP A 145 -3.14 -16.22 23.17
C TRP A 145 -2.58 -14.80 23.00
N ILE A 146 -3.36 -13.87 22.42
CA ILE A 146 -2.97 -12.46 22.27
C ILE A 146 -2.71 -11.79 23.62
N GLU A 147 -3.54 -12.07 24.63
CA GLU A 147 -3.40 -11.50 25.98
C GLU A 147 -2.23 -12.10 26.77
N ALA A 148 -1.88 -13.38 26.54
CA ALA A 148 -0.76 -14.05 27.20
C ALA A 148 0.60 -13.79 26.54
N GLU A 149 0.71 -13.95 25.22
CA GLU A 149 2.01 -14.08 24.54
C GLU A 149 2.57 -12.75 24.02
N ILE A 150 1.73 -11.83 23.52
CA ILE A 150 2.22 -10.50 23.06
C ILE A 150 3.02 -9.75 24.14
N PRO A 151 2.62 -9.72 25.43
CA PRO A 151 3.42 -9.09 26.49
C PRO A 151 4.84 -9.64 26.67
N MET A 152 5.08 -10.90 26.28
CA MET A 152 6.38 -11.58 26.37
C MET A 152 7.35 -11.11 25.28
N TYR A 153 6.87 -10.81 24.08
CA TYR A 153 7.65 -10.25 22.97
C TYR A 153 7.99 -8.77 23.24
N LYS A 154 8.91 -8.51 24.18
CA LYS A 154 9.31 -7.17 24.66
C LYS A 154 9.71 -6.18 23.54
N TRP A 155 10.10 -6.66 22.37
CA TRP A 155 10.47 -5.86 21.20
C TRP A 155 9.28 -5.33 20.38
N LEU A 156 8.06 -5.86 20.58
CA LEU A 156 6.81 -5.31 20.03
C LEU A 156 6.29 -4.09 20.83
N ARG A 157 6.89 -3.77 21.99
CA ARG A 157 6.42 -2.68 22.85
C ARG A 157 6.60 -1.33 22.13
N PRO A 158 5.52 -0.54 21.92
CA PRO A 158 5.60 0.72 21.20
C PRO A 158 6.47 1.74 21.94
N LYS A 159 7.27 2.51 21.21
CA LYS A 159 7.94 3.68 21.79
C LYS A 159 6.92 4.79 22.07
N PRO A 160 7.05 5.58 23.14
CA PRO A 160 6.14 6.69 23.41
C PRO A 160 6.14 7.74 22.29
N TYR A 161 4.96 8.17 21.84
CA TYR A 161 4.85 9.26 20.89
C TYR A 161 5.00 10.61 21.61
N THR A 162 5.98 11.43 21.21
CA THR A 162 6.41 12.63 21.94
C THR A 162 5.97 13.97 21.33
N LYS A 163 5.54 13.99 20.05
CA LYS A 163 5.17 15.24 19.35
C LYS A 163 3.80 15.76 19.84
N ARG A 164 3.80 16.84 20.63
CA ARG A 164 2.57 17.46 21.17
C ARG A 164 1.76 18.26 20.15
N PHE A 165 2.39 18.68 19.04
CA PHE A 165 1.70 19.29 17.90
C PHE A 165 2.19 18.64 16.60
N THR A 166 1.22 18.13 15.84
CA THR A 166 1.32 17.52 14.50
C THR A 166 -0.13 17.39 14.03
N VAL A 167 -0.44 17.64 12.76
CA VAL A 167 -1.81 17.64 12.22
C VAL A 167 -1.86 16.93 10.87
N TRP A 168 -3.06 16.67 10.35
CA TRP A 168 -3.24 16.14 9.00
C TRP A 168 -3.07 17.27 7.97
N ASP A 169 -1.86 17.37 7.42
CA ASP A 169 -1.38 18.39 6.48
C ASP A 169 -1.83 18.19 5.02
N SER A 170 -2.47 17.06 4.70
CA SER A 170 -2.80 16.73 3.31
C SER A 170 -3.83 17.67 2.67
N ASN A 171 -3.41 18.36 1.61
CA ASN A 171 -4.28 19.03 0.64
C ASN A 171 -5.15 18.05 -0.20
N GLY A 172 -5.12 16.74 0.11
CA GLY A 172 -6.00 15.73 -0.46
C GLY A 172 -7.48 15.90 -0.07
N SER A 173 -8.34 15.06 -0.66
CA SER A 173 -9.79 15.13 -0.43
C SER A 173 -10.19 14.70 0.99
N GLY A 174 -10.71 15.64 1.78
CA GLY A 174 -11.56 15.39 2.94
C GLY A 174 -13.04 15.19 2.53
N PRO A 175 -13.97 15.05 3.50
CA PRO A 175 -15.36 14.73 3.21
C PRO A 175 -16.08 15.92 2.56
N ASN A 176 -15.86 17.14 3.06
CA ASN A 176 -16.58 18.34 2.62
C ASN A 176 -15.87 19.14 1.51
N GLY A 177 -14.59 18.84 1.25
CA GLY A 177 -13.69 19.42 0.23
C GLY A 177 -12.24 19.04 0.55
N PRO A 178 -11.20 19.72 0.06
CA PRO A 178 -9.80 19.52 0.50
C PRO A 178 -9.67 19.60 2.04
N ALA A 179 -8.95 18.65 2.65
CA ALA A 179 -9.06 18.36 4.08
C ALA A 179 -8.68 19.55 4.98
N VAL A 180 -7.53 20.21 4.74
CA VAL A 180 -7.10 21.37 5.53
C VAL A 180 -8.08 22.54 5.38
N ALA A 181 -8.42 22.91 4.14
CA ALA A 181 -9.28 24.05 3.82
C ALA A 181 -10.72 23.93 4.37
N TRP A 182 -11.25 22.72 4.53
CA TRP A 182 -12.61 22.47 5.04
C TRP A 182 -12.65 21.96 6.49
N SER A 183 -11.52 21.94 7.19
CA SER A 183 -11.38 21.51 8.59
C SER A 183 -12.35 22.22 9.57
N LEU A 184 -12.69 23.49 9.34
CA LEU A 184 -13.71 24.20 10.13
C LEU A 184 -15.13 23.63 9.92
N ALA A 185 -15.47 23.28 8.68
CA ALA A 185 -16.79 22.77 8.35
C ALA A 185 -16.97 21.30 8.75
N ASP A 186 -15.87 20.53 8.79
CA ASP A 186 -15.83 19.18 9.37
C ASP A 186 -16.23 19.17 10.86
N LEU A 187 -16.05 20.27 11.61
CA LEU A 187 -16.50 20.34 13.01
C LEU A 187 -18.03 20.32 13.18
N ILE A 188 -18.79 20.76 12.19
CA ILE A 188 -20.27 20.83 12.25
C ILE A 188 -20.87 19.43 12.48
N PRO A 189 -20.66 18.43 11.59
CA PRO A 189 -21.20 17.07 11.77
C PRO A 189 -20.53 16.31 12.92
N LEU A 190 -19.30 16.68 13.31
CA LEU A 190 -18.62 16.10 14.48
C LEU A 190 -19.28 16.54 15.80
N LYS A 191 -19.65 17.83 15.95
CA LYS A 191 -20.41 18.31 17.12
C LYS A 191 -21.79 17.65 17.22
N SER A 192 -22.40 17.27 16.08
CA SER A 192 -23.62 16.45 16.04
C SER A 192 -23.39 14.96 16.32
N SER A 193 -22.16 14.51 16.60
CA SER A 193 -21.79 13.09 16.78
C SER A 193 -21.04 12.84 18.10
N PRO A 194 -21.69 12.97 19.28
CA PRO A 194 -21.00 13.06 20.57
C PRO A 194 -20.00 11.92 20.87
N LYS A 195 -20.41 10.66 20.70
CA LYS A 195 -19.52 9.49 20.93
C LYS A 195 -18.23 9.56 20.11
N LEU A 196 -18.31 10.04 18.86
CA LEU A 196 -17.14 10.22 18.00
C LEU A 196 -16.31 11.42 18.45
N TRP A 197 -16.95 12.55 18.74
CA TRP A 197 -16.32 13.75 19.30
C TRP A 197 -15.48 13.44 20.55
N ASP A 198 -16.08 12.79 21.54
CA ASP A 198 -15.45 12.41 22.80
C ASP A 198 -14.28 11.45 22.58
N SER A 199 -14.35 10.58 21.57
CA SER A 199 -13.29 9.62 21.23
C SER A 199 -12.09 10.30 20.54
N ILE A 200 -12.34 11.27 19.66
CA ILE A 200 -11.29 12.14 19.08
C ILE A 200 -10.61 12.93 20.20
N GLN A 201 -11.40 13.53 21.10
CA GLN A 201 -10.86 14.30 22.23
C GLN A 201 -10.09 13.41 23.22
N SER A 202 -10.53 12.17 23.44
CA SER A 202 -9.84 11.18 24.27
C SER A 202 -8.46 10.81 23.71
N LEU A 203 -8.35 10.50 22.41
CA LEU A 203 -7.05 10.23 21.78
C LEU A 203 -6.11 11.44 21.92
N ASN A 204 -6.58 12.65 21.62
CA ASN A 204 -5.79 13.87 21.76
C ASN A 204 -5.34 14.11 23.21
N THR A 205 -6.18 13.84 24.20
CA THR A 205 -5.81 13.97 25.62
C THR A 205 -4.76 12.95 26.03
N ILE A 206 -4.95 11.67 25.70
CA ILE A 206 -4.03 10.58 26.05
C ILE A 206 -2.65 10.81 25.42
N TYR A 207 -2.58 11.29 24.17
CA TYR A 207 -1.34 11.62 23.49
C TYR A 207 -0.77 13.01 23.83
N ASN A 208 -1.32 13.72 24.83
CA ASN A 208 -0.88 15.05 25.27
C ASN A 208 -0.85 16.11 24.15
N ARG A 209 -1.92 16.12 23.34
CA ARG A 209 -2.16 17.02 22.20
C ARG A 209 -3.36 17.94 22.48
N GLN A 210 -3.45 18.41 23.73
CA GLN A 210 -4.58 19.20 24.27
C GLN A 210 -4.94 20.42 23.42
N VAL A 211 -3.96 21.03 22.74
CA VAL A 211 -4.15 22.13 21.79
C VAL A 211 -5.18 21.81 20.69
N LEU A 212 -5.26 20.56 20.21
CA LEU A 212 -6.26 20.17 19.22
C LEU A 212 -7.67 20.14 19.81
N ASN A 213 -7.82 19.74 21.08
CA ASN A 213 -9.11 19.81 21.77
C ASN A 213 -9.52 21.25 22.05
N ILE A 214 -8.57 22.12 22.39
CA ILE A 214 -8.82 23.57 22.50
C ILE A 214 -9.33 24.10 21.16
N MET A 215 -8.65 23.80 20.03
CA MET A 215 -9.10 24.21 18.69
C MET A 215 -10.49 23.67 18.36
N MET A 216 -10.76 22.37 18.54
CA MET A 216 -12.10 21.80 18.27
C MET A 216 -13.21 22.51 19.06
N ASN A 217 -12.96 22.78 20.35
CA ASN A 217 -13.94 23.42 21.23
C ASN A 217 -14.13 24.92 20.90
N THR A 218 -13.06 25.69 20.68
CA THR A 218 -13.12 27.15 20.47
C THR A 218 -13.47 27.56 19.04
N LEU A 219 -13.23 26.72 18.04
CA LEU A 219 -13.62 26.98 16.67
C LEU A 219 -15.14 26.80 16.52
N ILE A 220 -15.83 27.94 16.49
CA ILE A 220 -17.26 28.06 16.18
C ILE A 220 -17.39 28.15 14.65
N PRO A 221 -18.07 27.19 13.98
CA PRO A 221 -18.44 27.34 12.59
C PRO A 221 -19.46 28.46 12.43
N ASP A 222 -19.25 29.35 11.46
CA ASP A 222 -20.21 30.41 11.09
C ASP A 222 -21.61 29.83 10.84
N GLU A 223 -22.65 30.45 11.40
CA GLU A 223 -24.05 30.07 11.15
C GLU A 223 -24.40 30.08 9.66
N ASN A 224 -23.69 30.85 8.83
CA ASN A 224 -23.87 30.85 7.39
C ASN A 224 -23.27 29.60 6.72
N LEU A 225 -22.22 28.98 7.26
CA LEU A 225 -21.74 27.66 6.77
C LEU A 225 -22.86 26.63 6.88
N ASN A 226 -23.61 26.60 7.99
CA ASN A 226 -24.74 25.69 8.19
C ASN A 226 -25.84 25.81 7.11
N LYS A 227 -25.92 26.96 6.41
CA LYS A 227 -26.91 27.24 5.36
C LYS A 227 -26.44 26.84 3.95
N LEU A 228 -25.13 26.65 3.72
CA LEU A 228 -24.58 26.42 2.37
C LEU A 228 -24.85 25.01 1.82
N LYS A 229 -24.72 23.97 2.66
CA LYS A 229 -25.00 22.57 2.30
C LYS A 229 -25.11 21.69 3.55
N GLN A 230 -25.58 20.46 3.38
CA GLN A 230 -25.43 19.42 4.39
C GLN A 230 -23.96 19.00 4.50
N TRP A 231 -23.39 19.16 5.69
CA TRP A 231 -22.03 18.76 6.03
C TRP A 231 -22.00 17.31 6.54
N VAL A 232 -20.95 16.56 6.24
CA VAL A 232 -20.77 15.17 6.71
C VAL A 232 -19.35 14.94 7.23
N HIS A 233 -19.20 14.17 8.32
CA HIS A 233 -17.88 13.85 8.88
C HIS A 233 -17.14 12.80 8.02
N SER A 234 -17.84 12.03 7.18
CA SER A 234 -17.21 10.99 6.36
C SER A 234 -18.03 10.64 5.11
N LYS A 235 -17.35 10.20 4.05
CA LYS A 235 -17.96 9.76 2.77
C LYS A 235 -17.24 8.55 2.18
N ILE A 236 -17.86 7.91 1.19
CA ILE A 236 -17.23 6.87 0.35
C ILE A 236 -16.85 7.48 -1.00
N GLY A 237 -15.59 7.28 -1.40
CA GLY A 237 -15.06 7.58 -2.72
C GLY A 237 -14.93 6.33 -3.60
N PHE A 238 -14.95 6.55 -4.91
CA PHE A 238 -14.75 5.52 -5.93
C PHE A 238 -13.69 5.94 -6.94
N ILE A 239 -12.79 5.02 -7.27
CA ILE A 239 -11.78 5.19 -8.35
C ILE A 239 -11.89 4.00 -9.31
N SER A 240 -11.93 4.28 -10.62
CA SER A 240 -11.67 3.27 -11.66
C SER A 240 -10.18 3.03 -11.76
N GLU A 241 -9.76 1.79 -11.56
CA GLU A 241 -8.39 1.34 -11.77
C GLU A 241 -8.22 0.64 -13.14
N PRO A 242 -6.97 0.59 -13.66
CA PRO A 242 -6.59 -0.20 -14.83
C PRO A 242 -7.15 -1.63 -14.83
N GLY A 243 -7.73 -2.04 -15.96
CA GLY A 243 -8.32 -3.38 -16.11
C GLY A 243 -9.69 -3.55 -15.44
N GLY A 244 -10.48 -2.47 -15.36
CA GLY A 244 -11.88 -2.51 -14.95
C GLY A 244 -12.15 -2.73 -13.45
N LYS A 245 -11.16 -2.49 -12.58
CA LYS A 245 -11.33 -2.52 -11.12
C LYS A 245 -12.07 -1.25 -10.68
N THR A 246 -12.96 -1.39 -9.70
CA THR A 246 -13.43 -0.27 -8.87
C THR A 246 -12.75 -0.36 -7.51
N ARG A 247 -12.04 0.68 -7.06
CA ARG A 247 -11.74 0.88 -5.62
C ARG A 247 -12.92 1.55 -4.97
N LEU A 248 -13.29 1.02 -3.80
CA LEU A 248 -14.00 1.73 -2.76
C LEU A 248 -12.96 2.15 -1.73
N PHE A 249 -13.03 3.39 -1.28
CA PHE A 249 -12.27 3.88 -0.14
C PHE A 249 -13.14 4.85 0.67
N SER A 250 -12.93 4.88 1.97
CA SER A 250 -13.52 5.89 2.83
C SER A 250 -12.70 7.18 2.81
N ILE A 251 -13.37 8.28 3.11
CA ILE A 251 -12.75 9.59 3.30
C ILE A 251 -13.23 10.12 4.65
N PHE A 252 -12.27 10.34 5.54
CA PHE A 252 -12.44 10.78 6.92
C PHE A 252 -12.23 12.30 7.04
N ASP A 253 -12.86 12.90 8.04
CA ASP A 253 -12.65 14.30 8.44
C ASP A 253 -11.22 14.58 8.93
N TYR A 254 -10.81 15.84 8.81
CA TYR A 254 -9.51 16.36 9.21
C TYR A 254 -9.14 16.06 10.67
N TRP A 255 -10.09 16.17 11.60
CA TRP A 255 -9.86 16.04 13.04
C TRP A 255 -9.60 14.60 13.46
N SER A 256 -10.33 13.66 12.85
CA SER A 256 -10.13 12.23 13.05
C SER A 256 -8.82 11.75 12.48
N GLN A 257 -8.47 12.16 11.24
CA GLN A 257 -7.14 11.86 10.68
C GLN A 257 -6.05 12.42 11.61
N SER A 258 -6.18 13.69 12.02
CA SER A 258 -5.24 14.32 12.95
C SER A 258 -5.11 13.54 14.27
N ALA A 259 -6.21 13.11 14.89
CA ALA A 259 -6.19 12.35 16.14
C ALA A 259 -5.52 10.97 16.02
N LEU A 260 -5.58 10.34 14.85
CA LEU A 260 -5.01 9.00 14.58
C LEU A 260 -3.48 8.98 14.37
N ILE A 261 -2.88 10.12 14.01
CA ILE A 261 -1.43 10.26 13.69
C ILE A 261 -0.47 9.59 14.71
N PRO A 262 -0.63 9.73 16.05
CA PRO A 262 0.30 9.13 17.01
C PRO A 262 0.31 7.60 16.95
N LEU A 263 -0.87 6.99 17.00
CA LEU A 263 -1.04 5.54 16.95
C LEU A 263 -0.62 4.98 15.59
N HIS A 264 -0.88 5.70 14.50
CA HIS A 264 -0.41 5.33 13.16
C HIS A 264 1.11 5.20 13.11
N HIS A 265 1.85 6.21 13.61
CA HIS A 265 3.31 6.18 13.63
C HIS A 265 3.86 5.06 14.53
N GLN A 266 3.26 4.84 15.70
CA GLN A 266 3.72 3.77 16.61
C GLN A 266 3.49 2.37 16.02
N LEU A 267 2.34 2.11 15.38
CA LEU A 267 2.10 0.84 14.68
C LEU A 267 3.03 0.67 13.48
N MET A 268 3.30 1.74 12.71
CA MET A 268 4.27 1.71 11.62
C MET A 268 5.69 1.40 12.09
N GLU A 269 6.09 1.88 13.27
CA GLU A 269 7.37 1.52 13.89
C GLU A 269 7.42 0.04 14.33
N ILE A 270 6.32 -0.51 14.87
CA ILE A 270 6.22 -1.94 15.19
C ILE A 270 6.32 -2.79 13.91
N LEU A 271 5.65 -2.43 12.83
CA LEU A 271 5.80 -3.15 11.55
C LEU A 271 7.26 -3.13 11.06
N ARG A 272 7.97 -2.01 11.24
CA ARG A 272 9.38 -1.87 10.85
C ARG A 272 10.33 -2.80 11.63
N SER A 273 9.96 -3.26 12.83
CA SER A 273 10.77 -4.23 13.58
C SER A 273 10.47 -5.69 13.22
N ILE A 274 9.38 -5.96 12.48
CA ILE A 274 9.04 -7.30 11.99
C ILE A 274 9.79 -7.55 10.66
N ASP A 275 10.84 -8.36 10.69
CA ASP A 275 11.66 -8.70 9.51
C ASP A 275 10.90 -9.44 8.36
N CYS A 276 9.66 -9.85 8.62
CA CYS A 276 8.72 -10.44 7.66
C CYS A 276 7.66 -9.45 7.12
N ASP A 277 7.68 -8.18 7.55
CA ASP A 277 6.90 -7.10 6.94
C ASP A 277 7.62 -6.55 5.70
N SER A 278 6.84 -6.14 4.70
CA SER A 278 7.31 -5.42 3.50
C SER A 278 6.69 -4.04 3.33
N THR A 279 5.99 -3.50 4.34
CA THR A 279 5.32 -2.19 4.29
C THR A 279 6.31 -1.06 4.00
N HIS A 280 7.50 -1.08 4.63
CA HIS A 280 8.51 -0.04 4.48
C HIS A 280 9.38 -0.22 3.22
N ASP A 281 9.71 -1.46 2.84
CA ASP A 281 10.50 -1.75 1.64
C ASP A 281 10.02 -3.03 0.92
N GLN A 282 9.27 -2.82 -0.16
CA GLN A 282 8.72 -3.87 -1.03
C GLN A 282 9.79 -4.53 -1.92
N ASN A 283 10.93 -3.88 -2.16
CA ASN A 283 12.02 -4.44 -2.96
C ASN A 283 12.90 -5.35 -2.12
N GLN A 284 13.30 -4.92 -0.93
CA GLN A 284 14.01 -5.76 0.03
C GLN A 284 13.14 -6.91 0.52
N GLY A 285 11.85 -6.69 0.80
CA GLY A 285 10.92 -7.75 1.19
C GLY A 285 10.82 -8.88 0.16
N PHE A 286 10.63 -8.54 -1.11
CA PHE A 286 10.60 -9.53 -2.20
C PHE A 286 11.96 -10.22 -2.42
N SER A 287 13.07 -9.50 -2.30
CA SER A 287 14.42 -10.07 -2.40
C SER A 287 14.75 -11.02 -1.23
N LYS A 288 14.33 -10.68 0.00
CA LYS A 288 14.38 -11.57 1.18
C LYS A 288 13.56 -12.83 0.94
N LEU A 289 12.32 -12.67 0.46
CA LEU A 289 11.41 -13.78 0.15
C LEU A 289 12.05 -14.76 -0.83
N ILE A 290 12.48 -14.31 -2.01
CA ILE A 290 13.14 -15.16 -3.01
C ILE A 290 14.34 -15.90 -2.41
N LYS A 291 15.23 -15.19 -1.70
CA LYS A 291 16.45 -15.78 -1.15
C LYS A 291 16.17 -16.82 -0.05
N ARG A 292 15.16 -16.60 0.80
CA ARG A 292 14.83 -17.46 1.94
C ARG A 292 13.90 -18.62 1.59
N SER A 293 13.05 -18.48 0.58
CA SER A 293 12.13 -19.54 0.14
C SER A 293 12.72 -20.44 -0.94
N ASN A 294 13.96 -20.19 -1.42
CA ASN A 294 14.59 -20.96 -2.49
C ASN A 294 14.59 -22.48 -2.20
N GLY A 295 14.25 -23.29 -3.19
CA GLY A 295 14.00 -24.74 -3.07
C GLY A 295 12.72 -25.14 -2.32
N SER A 296 12.13 -24.27 -1.50
CA SER A 296 10.98 -24.58 -0.64
C SER A 296 9.63 -24.51 -1.39
N PRO A 297 8.59 -25.23 -0.94
CA PRO A 297 7.22 -24.97 -1.37
C PRO A 297 6.76 -23.59 -0.88
N CYS A 298 5.93 -22.90 -1.65
CA CYS A 298 5.45 -21.55 -1.39
C CYS A 298 3.92 -21.46 -1.48
N PHE A 299 3.29 -20.92 -0.45
CA PHE A 299 1.85 -20.81 -0.30
C PHE A 299 1.47 -19.32 -0.28
N CYS A 300 1.05 -18.81 -1.43
CA CYS A 300 0.78 -17.39 -1.65
C CYS A 300 -0.73 -17.15 -1.61
N PHE A 301 -1.25 -16.55 -0.55
CA PHE A 301 -2.69 -16.38 -0.34
C PHE A 301 -3.14 -14.95 -0.67
N ASP A 302 -4.29 -14.84 -1.32
CA ASP A 302 -4.97 -13.56 -1.58
C ASP A 302 -6.27 -13.55 -0.78
N LEU A 303 -6.47 -12.53 0.05
CA LEU A 303 -7.66 -12.42 0.91
C LEU A 303 -8.76 -11.60 0.24
N SER A 304 -10.00 -12.09 0.27
CA SER A 304 -11.13 -11.40 -0.36
C SER A 304 -11.72 -10.31 0.54
N SER A 305 -11.37 -9.05 0.26
CA SER A 305 -11.89 -7.86 0.96
C SER A 305 -11.54 -7.82 2.46
N ALA A 306 -10.32 -8.25 2.81
CA ALA A 306 -9.89 -8.54 4.18
C ALA A 306 -10.33 -7.49 5.22
N THR A 307 -9.96 -6.22 5.02
CA THR A 307 -10.25 -5.12 5.95
C THR A 307 -11.74 -4.83 6.16
N ASP A 308 -12.59 -5.14 5.19
CA ASP A 308 -14.05 -4.97 5.33
C ASP A 308 -14.70 -6.13 6.12
N ARG A 309 -14.01 -7.28 6.21
CA ARG A 309 -14.53 -8.55 6.74
C ARG A 309 -13.89 -9.03 8.04
N ILE A 310 -12.66 -8.64 8.35
CA ILE A 310 -11.99 -8.92 9.63
C ILE A 310 -12.73 -8.14 10.72
N PRO A 311 -13.19 -8.77 11.82
CA PRO A 311 -13.87 -8.03 12.87
C PRO A 311 -12.96 -6.96 13.47
N ALA A 312 -13.41 -5.70 13.46
CA ALA A 312 -12.58 -4.59 13.91
C ALA A 312 -12.20 -4.71 15.42
N PHE A 313 -12.96 -5.47 16.21
CA PHE A 313 -12.63 -5.79 17.61
C PHE A 313 -11.34 -6.63 17.76
N GLN A 314 -10.95 -7.44 16.76
CA GLN A 314 -9.71 -8.22 16.84
C GLN A 314 -8.46 -7.33 16.71
N GLN A 315 -8.58 -6.21 15.98
CA GLN A 315 -7.55 -5.17 15.95
C GLN A 315 -7.61 -4.29 17.20
N GLU A 316 -8.81 -4.03 17.73
CA GLU A 316 -8.98 -3.36 19.02
C GLU A 316 -8.25 -4.13 20.13
N LEU A 317 -8.37 -5.46 20.18
CA LEU A 317 -7.69 -6.31 21.16
C LEU A 317 -6.17 -6.13 21.12
N ILE A 318 -5.56 -6.20 19.94
CA ILE A 318 -4.11 -6.03 19.77
C ILE A 318 -3.67 -4.63 20.20
N ILE A 319 -4.45 -3.60 19.85
CA ILE A 319 -4.20 -2.22 20.30
C ILE A 319 -4.39 -2.11 21.83
N SER A 320 -5.33 -2.85 22.42
CA SER A 320 -5.56 -2.88 23.87
C SER A 320 -4.40 -3.50 24.64
N VAL A 321 -3.79 -4.57 24.12
CA VAL A 321 -2.60 -5.20 24.75
C VAL A 321 -1.35 -4.34 24.60
N LEU A 322 -1.14 -3.71 23.44
CA LEU A 322 0.08 -2.93 23.15
C LEU A 322 0.04 -1.48 23.65
N PHE A 323 -1.13 -0.85 23.68
CA PHE A 323 -1.31 0.59 23.97
C PHE A 323 -2.29 0.86 25.14
N GLY A 324 -2.96 -0.17 25.65
CA GLY A 324 -3.93 -0.06 26.73
C GLY A 324 -5.38 0.17 26.28
N LYS A 325 -6.31 -0.37 27.06
CA LYS A 325 -7.77 -0.30 26.83
C LYS A 325 -8.32 1.10 26.47
N PRO A 326 -7.86 2.23 27.06
CA PRO A 326 -8.37 3.56 26.69
C PRO A 326 -8.06 3.98 25.24
N ILE A 327 -6.84 3.71 24.75
CA ILE A 327 -6.45 4.03 23.37
C ILE A 327 -7.24 3.15 22.40
N ALA A 328 -7.38 1.86 22.71
CA ALA A 328 -8.13 0.90 21.91
C ALA A 328 -9.62 1.28 21.77
N LYS A 329 -10.30 1.58 22.89
CA LYS A 329 -11.73 1.96 22.91
C LYS A 329 -12.00 3.29 22.20
N ALA A 330 -11.09 4.27 22.30
CA ALA A 330 -11.19 5.51 21.55
C ALA A 330 -10.91 5.30 20.06
N TRP A 331 -9.91 4.47 19.70
CA TRP A 331 -9.59 4.13 18.31
C TRP A 331 -10.74 3.41 17.59
N ILE A 332 -11.32 2.36 18.18
CA ILE A 332 -12.39 1.57 17.53
C ILE A 332 -13.64 2.42 17.27
N SER A 333 -13.95 3.34 18.18
CA SER A 333 -15.02 4.33 18.04
C SER A 333 -14.71 5.29 16.89
N VAL A 334 -13.50 5.88 16.88
CA VAL A 334 -13.02 6.74 15.78
C VAL A 334 -13.02 6.01 14.43
N MET A 335 -12.85 4.69 14.38
CA MET A 335 -12.92 3.91 13.14
C MET A 335 -14.34 3.52 12.71
N THR A 336 -15.24 3.19 13.64
CA THR A 336 -16.48 2.43 13.32
C THR A 336 -17.79 3.10 13.74
N ASP A 337 -17.78 4.12 14.61
CA ASP A 337 -18.99 4.88 15.00
C ASP A 337 -19.29 6.01 14.03
N ARG A 338 -19.51 5.63 12.76
CA ARG A 338 -19.66 6.54 11.62
C ARG A 338 -20.74 6.08 10.65
N ASN A 339 -21.44 7.06 10.10
CA ASN A 339 -22.17 6.92 8.83
C ASN A 339 -21.34 7.58 7.72
N PHE A 340 -21.17 6.90 6.59
CA PHE A 340 -20.45 7.39 5.42
C PHE A 340 -21.44 7.73 4.31
N LEU A 341 -21.38 8.96 3.80
CA LEU A 341 -22.20 9.39 2.66
C LEU A 341 -21.70 8.79 1.34
N MET A 342 -22.60 8.18 0.58
CA MET A 342 -22.36 7.71 -0.79
C MET A 342 -22.72 8.79 -1.84
N PRO A 343 -22.19 8.73 -3.08
CA PRO A 343 -22.54 9.67 -4.15
C PRO A 343 -24.04 9.72 -4.53
N ASN A 344 -24.76 8.60 -4.34
CA ASN A 344 -26.23 8.52 -4.49
C ASN A 344 -27.00 9.07 -3.27
N LYS A 345 -26.31 9.73 -2.32
CA LYS A 345 -26.81 10.28 -1.06
C LYS A 345 -27.27 9.27 0.00
N THR A 346 -27.09 7.96 -0.17
CA THR A 346 -27.38 6.99 0.90
C THR A 346 -26.28 6.97 1.95
N LEU A 347 -26.63 6.68 3.20
CA LEU A 347 -25.65 6.46 4.29
C LEU A 347 -25.29 4.97 4.40
N VAL A 348 -24.00 4.69 4.59
CA VAL A 348 -23.45 3.32 4.76
C VAL A 348 -22.63 3.28 6.05
N ARG A 349 -22.70 2.17 6.80
CA ARG A 349 -21.84 1.89 7.96
C ARG A 349 -21.25 0.48 7.80
N TRP A 350 -19.98 0.31 8.16
CA TRP A 350 -19.33 -1.00 8.19
C TRP A 350 -19.97 -1.87 9.27
N LYS A 351 -20.31 -3.12 8.90
CA LYS A 351 -20.95 -4.09 9.79
C LYS A 351 -19.98 -4.99 10.57
N VAL A 352 -18.77 -5.21 10.04
CA VAL A 352 -17.82 -6.19 10.58
C VAL A 352 -16.42 -5.60 10.75
N GLY A 353 -15.78 -5.23 9.65
CA GLY A 353 -14.44 -4.66 9.66
C GLY A 353 -14.39 -3.14 9.65
N GLN A 354 -13.22 -2.62 9.27
CA GLN A 354 -12.87 -1.22 9.39
C GLN A 354 -12.62 -0.57 8.02
N PRO A 355 -13.03 0.70 7.84
CA PRO A 355 -12.95 1.40 6.56
C PRO A 355 -11.52 1.79 6.15
N LEU A 356 -11.08 1.29 4.99
CA LEU A 356 -9.85 1.73 4.32
C LEU A 356 -9.90 3.23 4.01
N GLY A 357 -8.87 3.99 4.39
CA GLY A 357 -8.73 5.42 4.09
C GLY A 357 -8.47 6.30 5.32
N ALA A 358 -8.79 5.80 6.51
CA ALA A 358 -8.29 6.38 7.75
C ALA A 358 -6.79 6.06 7.94
N LEU A 359 -6.06 6.97 8.59
CA LEU A 359 -4.81 6.62 9.26
C LEU A 359 -5.04 5.49 10.27
N THR A 360 -3.97 4.81 10.65
CA THR A 360 -3.99 3.62 11.54
C THR A 360 -4.70 2.38 10.94
N SER A 361 -5.68 2.52 10.04
CA SER A 361 -6.45 1.40 9.46
C SER A 361 -5.62 0.35 8.72
N PHE A 362 -4.59 0.77 7.97
CA PHE A 362 -3.67 -0.17 7.31
C PHE A 362 -2.75 -0.88 8.31
N PRO A 363 -1.95 -0.17 9.14
CA PRO A 363 -0.98 -0.86 9.98
C PRO A 363 -1.61 -1.66 11.14
N ALA A 364 -2.81 -1.30 11.61
CA ALA A 364 -3.57 -2.14 12.55
C ALA A 364 -3.95 -3.50 11.93
N PHE A 365 -4.42 -3.50 10.68
CA PHE A 365 -4.70 -4.72 9.93
C PHE A 365 -3.42 -5.52 9.63
N ALA A 366 -2.36 -4.89 9.14
CA ALA A 366 -1.10 -5.59 8.85
C ALA A 366 -0.52 -6.25 10.12
N LEU A 367 -0.54 -5.54 11.26
CA LEU A 367 -0.08 -6.09 12.54
C LEU A 367 -0.96 -7.26 13.01
N TRP A 368 -2.28 -7.15 12.90
CA TRP A 368 -3.20 -8.26 13.13
C TRP A 368 -2.89 -9.47 12.24
N HIS A 369 -2.55 -9.24 10.98
CA HIS A 369 -2.27 -10.31 10.03
C HIS A 369 -0.95 -11.02 10.37
N HIS A 370 0.07 -10.29 10.82
CA HIS A 370 1.27 -10.90 11.42
C HIS A 370 0.94 -11.79 12.62
N MET A 371 0.09 -11.32 13.55
CA MET A 371 -0.28 -12.10 14.74
C MET A 371 -1.02 -13.39 14.40
N VAL A 372 -1.87 -13.38 13.37
CA VAL A 372 -2.54 -14.61 12.88
C VAL A 372 -1.53 -15.63 12.34
N VAL A 373 -0.46 -15.20 11.66
CA VAL A 373 0.60 -16.12 11.20
C VAL A 373 1.39 -16.70 12.38
N GLN A 374 1.67 -15.90 13.41
CA GLN A 374 2.34 -16.39 14.62
C GLN A 374 1.46 -17.37 15.39
N TYR A 375 0.16 -17.10 15.51
CA TYR A 375 -0.77 -18.01 16.16
C TYR A 375 -0.92 -19.34 15.39
N ALA A 376 -1.04 -19.29 14.05
CA ALA A 376 -1.04 -20.50 13.23
C ALA A 376 0.22 -21.37 13.42
N HIS A 377 1.38 -20.76 13.67
CA HIS A 377 2.60 -21.47 14.04
C HIS A 377 2.57 -22.01 15.48
N TYR A 378 2.13 -21.21 16.44
CA TYR A 378 1.96 -21.60 17.85
C TYR A 378 1.02 -22.81 17.97
N THR A 379 -0.18 -22.76 17.36
CA THR A 379 -1.17 -23.86 17.38
C THR A 379 -0.56 -25.15 16.81
N TYR A 380 0.20 -25.06 15.72
CA TYR A 380 0.93 -26.19 15.15
C TYR A 380 1.98 -26.79 16.10
N LEU A 381 2.68 -25.96 16.89
CA LEU A 381 3.67 -26.44 17.87
C LEU A 381 3.02 -27.07 19.11
N VAL A 382 1.97 -26.46 19.66
CA VAL A 382 1.15 -27.05 20.75
C VAL A 382 0.57 -28.40 20.33
N GLY A 383 0.19 -28.55 19.07
CA GLY A 383 -0.25 -29.81 18.49
C GLY A 383 0.79 -30.92 18.44
N LYS A 384 2.09 -30.59 18.55
CA LYS A 384 3.21 -31.54 18.58
C LYS A 384 3.78 -31.80 19.97
N MET A 385 3.45 -30.96 20.95
CA MET A 385 3.88 -31.13 22.34
C MET A 385 3.12 -32.30 22.99
N PRO A 386 3.72 -33.07 23.92
CA PRO A 386 2.99 -34.08 24.68
C PRO A 386 1.89 -33.43 25.53
N SER A 387 0.86 -34.19 25.89
CA SER A 387 -0.25 -33.68 26.74
C SER A 387 0.19 -33.27 28.15
N SER A 388 1.37 -33.71 28.58
CA SER A 388 2.01 -33.34 29.85
C SER A 388 3.00 -32.16 29.72
N PHE A 389 2.99 -31.44 28.60
CA PHE A 389 3.74 -30.18 28.48
C PHE A 389 2.86 -29.02 28.95
N GLU A 390 3.19 -28.49 30.12
CA GLU A 390 2.70 -27.23 30.64
C GLU A 390 3.77 -26.16 30.34
N PRO A 391 3.46 -25.10 29.55
CA PRO A 391 4.37 -23.98 29.37
C PRO A 391 4.38 -23.14 30.65
N GLY A 392 5.39 -23.34 31.51
CA GLY A 392 5.58 -22.49 32.69
C GLY A 392 5.90 -21.03 32.30
N ASP A 393 5.58 -20.09 33.19
CA ASP A 393 5.51 -18.61 33.05
C ASP A 393 6.64 -17.85 32.32
N SER A 394 7.71 -18.53 31.90
CA SER A 394 8.88 -17.97 31.21
C SER A 394 9.21 -18.65 29.88
N TYR A 395 8.43 -19.64 29.43
CA TYR A 395 8.60 -20.22 28.09
C TYR A 395 8.02 -19.26 27.05
N ILE A 396 8.85 -18.83 26.08
CA ILE A 396 8.44 -17.95 24.98
C ILE A 396 8.60 -18.73 23.68
N PHE A 397 7.54 -18.84 22.89
CA PHE A 397 7.62 -19.49 21.59
C PHE A 397 8.52 -18.67 20.63
N PRO A 398 9.37 -19.32 19.81
CA PRO A 398 10.21 -18.60 18.87
C PRO A 398 9.37 -17.98 17.75
N TRP A 399 9.56 -16.68 17.50
CA TRP A 399 8.86 -15.94 16.44
C TRP A 399 9.12 -16.61 15.08
N PHE A 400 8.03 -17.05 14.43
CA PHE A 400 8.06 -17.70 13.13
C PHE A 400 8.53 -16.71 12.06
N ASN A 401 9.43 -17.15 11.17
CA ASN A 401 10.04 -16.28 10.16
C ASN A 401 10.05 -16.85 8.73
N LYS A 402 9.34 -17.98 8.47
CA LYS A 402 9.18 -18.55 7.12
C LYS A 402 7.97 -17.97 6.38
N TYR A 403 7.80 -16.65 6.44
CA TYR A 403 6.76 -15.92 5.70
C TYR A 403 7.21 -14.50 5.32
N MET A 404 6.47 -13.88 4.41
CA MET A 404 6.59 -12.47 4.03
C MET A 404 5.20 -11.89 3.79
N LEU A 405 4.95 -10.67 4.24
CA LEU A 405 3.61 -10.07 4.34
C LEU A 405 3.61 -8.59 3.95
N LEU A 406 2.54 -8.13 3.29
CA LEU A 406 2.19 -6.71 3.18
C LEU A 406 0.67 -6.56 3.11
N GLY A 407 0.06 -5.99 4.16
CA GLY A 407 -1.39 -5.81 4.18
C GLY A 407 -2.13 -7.14 4.05
N ASP A 408 -2.83 -7.34 2.93
CA ASP A 408 -3.57 -8.57 2.58
C ASP A 408 -2.78 -9.58 1.73
N ASP A 409 -1.60 -9.19 1.22
CA ASP A 409 -0.71 -10.04 0.42
C ASP A 409 0.25 -10.82 1.34
N ILE A 410 0.35 -12.15 1.16
CA ILE A 410 1.17 -13.02 2.02
C ILE A 410 1.71 -14.25 1.27
N VAL A 411 2.98 -14.58 1.52
CA VAL A 411 3.59 -15.86 1.16
C VAL A 411 4.15 -16.55 2.40
N ILE A 412 3.74 -17.80 2.64
CA ILE A 412 4.28 -18.69 3.67
C ILE A 412 5.09 -19.80 2.97
N TRP A 413 6.26 -20.20 3.48
CA TRP A 413 7.06 -21.32 2.94
C TRP A 413 7.31 -22.45 3.97
N ASP A 414 6.27 -22.73 4.77
CA ASP A 414 6.12 -23.95 5.56
C ASP A 414 4.70 -24.50 5.37
N GLU A 415 4.56 -25.74 4.89
CA GLU A 415 3.26 -26.33 4.56
C GLU A 415 2.34 -26.45 5.78
N ASN A 416 2.91 -26.68 6.97
CA ASN A 416 2.13 -26.85 8.20
C ASN A 416 1.49 -25.51 8.60
N VAL A 417 2.30 -24.45 8.68
CA VAL A 417 1.80 -23.12 9.07
C VAL A 417 0.85 -22.56 8.00
N ALA A 418 1.11 -22.82 6.71
CA ALA A 418 0.18 -22.47 5.63
C ALA A 418 -1.18 -23.19 5.74
N LEU A 419 -1.20 -24.44 6.24
CA LEU A 419 -2.43 -25.20 6.47
C LEU A 419 -3.23 -24.67 7.67
N PHE A 420 -2.58 -24.44 8.82
CA PHE A 420 -3.23 -23.83 9.99
C PHE A 420 -3.72 -22.40 9.71
N TYR A 421 -2.94 -21.60 8.99
CA TYR A 421 -3.35 -20.27 8.53
C TYR A 421 -4.61 -20.35 7.63
N GLN A 422 -4.68 -21.30 6.69
CA GLN A 422 -5.88 -21.48 5.86
C GLN A 422 -7.12 -21.89 6.67
N MET A 423 -6.96 -22.74 7.69
CA MET A 423 -8.06 -23.09 8.60
C MET A 423 -8.54 -21.86 9.37
N MET A 424 -7.63 -21.11 10.00
CA MET A 424 -7.96 -19.87 10.70
C MET A 424 -8.72 -18.87 9.82
N MET A 425 -8.29 -18.64 8.58
CA MET A 425 -9.01 -17.75 7.66
C MET A 425 -10.46 -18.21 7.46
N ASP A 426 -10.70 -19.51 7.26
CA ASP A 426 -12.05 -20.05 7.08
C ASP A 426 -12.91 -19.95 8.35
N ASP A 427 -12.36 -20.35 9.50
CA ASP A 427 -13.08 -20.33 10.78
C ASP A 427 -13.40 -18.89 11.24
N LEU A 428 -12.51 -17.92 10.98
CA LEU A 428 -12.74 -16.49 11.24
C LEU A 428 -13.77 -15.84 10.29
N GLY A 429 -14.04 -16.45 9.13
CA GLY A 429 -14.99 -15.97 8.12
C GLY A 429 -14.38 -15.16 6.97
N LEU A 430 -13.12 -15.43 6.61
CA LEU A 430 -12.29 -14.70 5.64
C LEU A 430 -11.98 -15.55 4.42
N GLU A 431 -12.54 -15.20 3.26
CA GLU A 431 -12.43 -16.02 2.05
C GLU A 431 -11.10 -15.81 1.31
N ILE A 432 -10.21 -16.80 1.34
CA ILE A 432 -9.05 -16.87 0.45
C ILE A 432 -9.52 -17.02 -1.01
N ASN A 433 -9.06 -16.15 -1.91
CA ASN A 433 -9.46 -16.14 -3.32
C ASN A 433 -8.66 -17.15 -4.15
N LEU A 434 -9.10 -18.41 -4.07
CA LEU A 434 -8.32 -19.55 -4.52
C LEU A 434 -7.98 -19.55 -6.03
N LYS A 435 -8.62 -18.74 -6.90
CA LYS A 435 -8.19 -18.63 -8.32
C LYS A 435 -6.95 -17.75 -8.54
N LYS A 436 -6.62 -16.90 -7.57
CA LYS A 436 -5.43 -16.04 -7.62
C LYS A 436 -4.25 -16.65 -6.85
N THR A 437 -4.57 -17.28 -5.71
CA THR A 437 -3.65 -18.01 -4.83
C THR A 437 -2.67 -18.86 -5.64
N VAL A 438 -1.38 -18.73 -5.34
CA VAL A 438 -0.31 -19.53 -5.97
C VAL A 438 0.19 -20.55 -4.96
N ILE A 439 0.02 -21.83 -5.29
CA ILE A 439 0.50 -22.97 -4.50
C ILE A 439 1.69 -23.59 -5.24
N GLY A 440 2.88 -23.08 -4.99
CA GLY A 440 4.12 -23.64 -5.49
C GLY A 440 4.51 -24.87 -4.70
N ARG A 441 4.30 -26.06 -5.27
CA ARG A 441 4.70 -27.33 -4.64
C ARG A 441 6.18 -27.69 -4.84
N SER A 442 6.87 -26.96 -5.72
CA SER A 442 8.29 -27.17 -6.03
C SER A 442 8.93 -25.85 -6.44
N LYS A 443 10.27 -25.81 -6.56
CA LYS A 443 11.04 -24.73 -7.20
C LYS A 443 10.69 -23.29 -6.74
N SER A 444 10.14 -23.08 -5.55
CA SER A 444 9.77 -21.73 -5.05
C SER A 444 8.88 -20.92 -6.00
N GLN A 445 7.92 -21.59 -6.66
CA GLN A 445 6.92 -20.95 -7.52
C GLN A 445 6.05 -20.02 -6.67
N LEU A 446 6.18 -18.70 -6.83
CA LEU A 446 5.49 -17.73 -5.97
C LEU A 446 5.00 -16.48 -6.70
N GLU A 447 3.96 -15.85 -6.15
CA GLU A 447 3.53 -14.49 -6.44
C GLU A 447 3.46 -13.70 -5.12
N PHE A 448 4.02 -12.49 -5.11
CA PHE A 448 3.92 -11.53 -4.00
C PHE A 448 3.99 -10.12 -4.59
N LEU A 449 3.08 -9.22 -4.20
CA LEU A 449 3.02 -7.83 -4.68
C LEU A 449 2.94 -7.68 -6.21
N LYS A 450 2.21 -8.60 -6.88
CA LYS A 450 2.15 -8.76 -8.34
C LYS A 450 3.52 -8.98 -9.02
N ARG A 451 4.56 -9.33 -8.25
CA ARG A 451 5.86 -9.84 -8.72
C ARG A 451 5.83 -11.36 -8.60
N ILE A 452 6.54 -12.07 -9.48
CA ILE A 452 6.54 -13.53 -9.54
C ILE A 452 7.96 -14.09 -9.60
N SER A 453 8.16 -15.31 -9.07
CA SER A 453 9.46 -16.01 -9.06
C SER A 453 9.31 -17.50 -9.36
N LEU A 454 10.34 -18.04 -10.02
CA LEU A 454 10.54 -19.47 -10.29
C LEU A 454 12.02 -19.80 -10.08
N GLY A 455 12.32 -20.87 -9.32
CA GLY A 455 13.68 -21.37 -9.13
C GLY A 455 14.64 -20.41 -8.43
N GLY A 456 14.11 -19.47 -7.63
CA GLY A 456 14.89 -18.39 -7.03
C GLY A 456 15.19 -17.21 -7.97
N LEU A 457 14.56 -17.14 -9.15
CA LEU A 457 14.75 -16.07 -10.14
C LEU A 457 13.46 -15.26 -10.34
N GLU A 458 13.57 -13.93 -10.40
CA GLU A 458 12.42 -13.06 -10.67
C GLU A 458 11.97 -13.19 -12.15
N MET A 459 10.68 -13.56 -12.32
CA MET A 459 9.98 -13.72 -13.59
C MET A 459 8.97 -12.58 -13.85
N SER A 460 9.03 -11.50 -13.06
CA SER A 460 8.07 -10.40 -13.13
C SER A 460 8.06 -9.63 -14.45
N SER A 461 6.86 -9.18 -14.80
CA SER A 461 6.59 -8.20 -15.86
C SER A 461 6.64 -6.75 -15.37
N ILE A 462 6.69 -5.80 -16.31
CA ILE A 462 6.49 -4.38 -16.05
C ILE A 462 4.99 -4.05 -16.09
N LYS A 463 4.49 -3.22 -15.16
CA LYS A 463 3.07 -2.80 -15.13
C LYS A 463 2.70 -1.98 -16.38
N TYR A 464 1.51 -2.19 -16.96
CA TYR A 464 1.07 -1.42 -18.15
C TYR A 464 1.06 0.09 -17.89
N THR A 465 0.68 0.52 -16.68
CA THR A 465 0.65 1.94 -16.29
C THR A 465 2.00 2.65 -16.29
N LEU A 466 3.11 1.91 -16.27
CA LEU A 466 4.45 2.46 -16.49
C LEU A 466 4.76 2.50 -17.99
N MET A 467 4.36 1.47 -18.74
CA MET A 467 4.54 1.38 -20.19
C MET A 467 3.71 2.39 -21.01
N SER A 468 2.57 2.85 -20.46
CA SER A 468 1.62 3.73 -21.15
C SER A 468 1.84 5.23 -20.91
N LYS A 469 2.67 5.59 -19.94
CA LYS A 469 3.00 7.00 -19.65
C LYS A 469 4.11 7.49 -20.57
N ASP A 470 4.00 8.76 -20.95
CA ASP A 470 4.82 9.41 -21.97
C ASP A 470 5.50 10.64 -21.36
N SER A 471 6.43 10.41 -20.40
CA SER A 471 7.25 11.47 -19.81
C SER A 471 8.63 10.97 -19.38
N GLU A 472 9.61 11.87 -19.33
CA GLU A 472 10.99 11.54 -18.96
C GLU A 472 11.08 10.94 -17.54
N ALA A 473 10.32 11.46 -16.57
CA ALA A 473 10.29 10.93 -15.20
C ALA A 473 9.83 9.46 -15.14
N PHE A 474 8.81 9.09 -15.92
CA PHE A 474 8.37 7.69 -15.99
C PHE A 474 9.30 6.82 -16.85
N ALA A 475 10.14 7.41 -17.71
CA ALA A 475 11.21 6.68 -18.39
C ALA A 475 12.37 6.35 -17.44
N VAL A 476 12.69 7.25 -16.50
CA VAL A 476 13.68 7.00 -15.43
C VAL A 476 13.18 5.91 -14.46
N ASP A 477 11.94 6.02 -13.97
CA ASP A 477 11.31 4.97 -13.15
C ASP A 477 11.28 3.61 -13.86
N LEU A 478 11.14 3.59 -15.19
CA LEU A 478 11.23 2.38 -16.00
C LEU A 478 12.66 1.81 -16.05
N ILE A 479 13.67 2.65 -16.29
CA ILE A 479 15.07 2.21 -16.36
C ILE A 479 15.54 1.65 -15.02
N ASP A 480 15.20 2.30 -13.91
CA ASP A 480 15.49 1.80 -12.56
C ASP A 480 14.86 0.42 -12.33
N ILE A 481 13.56 0.26 -12.63
CA ILE A 481 12.86 -1.02 -12.48
C ILE A 481 13.43 -2.11 -13.41
N LEU A 482 14.03 -1.76 -14.56
CA LEU A 482 14.72 -2.72 -15.42
C LEU A 482 16.06 -3.19 -14.83
N PHE A 483 16.82 -2.32 -14.16
CA PHE A 483 18.04 -2.71 -13.44
C PHE A 483 17.71 -3.48 -12.14
N THR A 484 16.86 -2.92 -11.27
CA THR A 484 16.48 -3.50 -9.96
C THR A 484 15.84 -4.88 -10.07
N ARG A 485 15.26 -5.22 -11.23
CA ARG A 485 14.66 -6.53 -11.50
C ARG A 485 15.49 -7.40 -12.44
N ASP A 486 16.72 -7.04 -12.77
CA ASP A 486 17.59 -7.88 -13.61
C ASP A 486 16.92 -8.20 -14.97
N PHE A 487 16.39 -7.18 -15.65
CA PHE A 487 16.00 -7.24 -17.07
C PHE A 487 17.17 -6.90 -18.00
N ILE A 488 18.13 -6.11 -17.49
CA ILE A 488 19.33 -5.64 -18.16
C ILE A 488 20.50 -5.65 -17.17
N GLU A 489 21.68 -6.04 -17.62
CA GLU A 489 22.91 -6.01 -16.82
C GLU A 489 23.46 -4.58 -16.71
N PRO A 490 24.16 -4.21 -15.61
CA PRO A 490 24.87 -2.94 -15.51
C PRO A 490 25.98 -2.84 -16.57
N VAL A 491 25.81 -1.96 -17.56
CA VAL A 491 26.81 -1.75 -18.63
C VAL A 491 27.97 -0.91 -18.09
N ILE A 492 28.94 -1.57 -17.46
CA ILE A 492 30.09 -0.94 -16.81
C ILE A 492 31.07 -0.32 -17.83
N GLU A 493 31.28 -0.96 -19.00
CA GLU A 493 32.50 -0.73 -19.80
C GLU A 493 32.43 0.27 -20.98
N SER A 494 31.27 0.78 -21.42
CA SER A 494 31.27 1.83 -22.47
C SER A 494 30.00 2.67 -22.56
N ASP A 495 30.15 3.90 -23.04
CA ASP A 495 29.05 4.88 -23.22
C ASP A 495 28.17 4.60 -24.44
N LYS A 496 28.42 3.50 -25.17
CA LYS A 496 27.72 3.09 -26.41
C LYS A 496 26.20 2.93 -26.26
N TRP A 497 25.69 2.80 -25.04
CA TRP A 497 24.25 2.68 -24.79
C TRP A 497 23.50 4.02 -24.95
N ILE A 498 24.18 5.16 -24.83
CA ILE A 498 23.63 6.49 -25.15
C ILE A 498 23.28 6.57 -26.66
N ASP A 499 24.02 5.85 -27.51
CA ASP A 499 23.73 5.78 -28.94
C ASP A 499 22.51 4.92 -29.30
N LEU A 500 21.99 4.12 -28.38
CA LEU A 500 20.73 3.38 -28.57
C LEU A 500 19.49 4.27 -28.40
N LEU A 501 19.65 5.50 -27.89
CA LEU A 501 18.55 6.42 -27.61
C LEU A 501 18.15 7.27 -28.84
N PRO A 502 16.85 7.57 -29.04
CA PRO A 502 16.39 8.50 -30.09
C PRO A 502 17.06 9.87 -29.99
N LYS A 503 17.52 10.42 -31.11
CA LYS A 503 18.42 11.60 -31.15
C LYS A 503 17.89 12.83 -30.41
N GLY A 504 16.58 13.05 -30.36
CA GLY A 504 15.97 14.23 -29.70
C GLY A 504 16.09 14.25 -28.17
N ASN A 505 16.04 13.08 -27.51
CA ASN A 505 15.90 13.02 -26.04
C ASN A 505 17.23 12.73 -25.31
N ARG A 506 18.35 12.69 -26.05
CA ARG A 506 19.66 12.31 -25.49
C ARG A 506 20.14 13.26 -24.39
N PHE A 507 19.93 14.57 -24.55
CA PHE A 507 20.58 15.60 -23.73
C PHE A 507 20.00 15.71 -22.31
N ASN A 508 18.67 15.58 -22.16
CA ASN A 508 18.03 15.57 -20.83
C ASN A 508 18.37 14.31 -20.06
N LEU A 509 18.27 13.14 -20.70
CA LEU A 509 18.58 11.87 -20.05
C LEU A 509 20.06 11.81 -19.63
N PHE A 510 20.98 12.37 -20.41
CA PHE A 510 22.41 12.44 -20.07
C PHE A 510 22.68 13.06 -18.68
N LYS A 511 21.88 14.05 -18.26
CA LYS A 511 21.98 14.66 -16.92
C LYS A 511 21.58 13.68 -15.80
N VAL A 512 20.47 12.96 -16.00
CA VAL A 512 20.01 11.91 -15.07
C VAL A 512 21.00 10.74 -15.01
N ILE A 513 21.69 10.47 -16.12
CA ILE A 513 22.66 9.38 -16.24
C ILE A 513 23.97 9.70 -15.49
N ILE A 514 24.44 10.95 -15.54
CA ILE A 514 25.56 11.42 -14.71
C ILE A 514 25.19 11.31 -13.23
N TRP A 515 23.97 11.71 -12.85
CA TRP A 515 23.45 11.59 -11.48
C TRP A 515 23.40 10.13 -11.01
N PHE A 516 22.89 9.19 -11.83
CA PHE A 516 22.88 7.76 -11.51
C PHE A 516 24.29 7.18 -11.32
N ARG A 517 25.24 7.46 -12.24
CA ARG A 517 26.63 6.97 -12.12
C ARG A 517 27.35 7.47 -10.85
N TYR A 518 26.94 8.61 -10.31
CA TYR A 518 27.53 9.17 -9.08
C TYR A 518 27.09 8.44 -7.80
N LEU A 519 25.97 7.70 -7.84
CA LEU A 519 25.40 7.00 -6.69
C LEU A 519 25.90 5.54 -6.56
N THR A 520 26.50 4.96 -7.59
CA THR A 520 26.70 3.51 -7.72
C THR A 520 28.17 3.04 -7.69
N SER A 521 29.10 3.76 -7.06
CA SER A 521 30.51 3.35 -6.99
C SER A 521 31.28 3.87 -5.76
N PRO A 522 31.43 3.06 -4.70
CA PRO A 522 32.19 3.45 -3.50
C PRO A 522 33.72 3.43 -3.66
N SER A 523 34.27 2.73 -4.67
CA SER A 523 35.70 2.41 -4.71
C SER A 523 36.26 2.14 -6.11
N LEU A 524 36.92 3.13 -6.71
CA LEU A 524 38.07 2.92 -7.62
C LEU A 524 38.81 4.25 -7.87
N HIS A 525 39.98 4.41 -7.27
CA HIS A 525 41.01 5.38 -7.69
C HIS A 525 41.83 4.75 -8.83
N LEU A 526 42.45 5.49 -9.75
CA LEU A 526 43.70 6.22 -9.47
C LEU A 526 44.13 7.15 -10.62
N ASP A 527 45.19 7.92 -10.36
CA ASP A 527 45.98 8.63 -11.37
C ASP A 527 47.32 7.87 -11.69
N ARG A 528 48.17 8.15 -12.70
CA ARG A 528 48.78 9.44 -13.12
C ARG A 528 48.98 9.67 -14.64
N LYS A 529 48.46 8.83 -15.55
CA LYS A 529 48.61 8.98 -17.03
C LYS A 529 47.38 9.06 -17.96
N GLY A 530 46.10 8.85 -17.61
CA GLY A 530 45.52 8.54 -16.32
C GLY A 530 45.56 9.73 -15.36
N LYS A 531 45.19 10.95 -15.76
CA LYS A 531 44.96 12.04 -14.80
C LYS A 531 43.66 12.75 -15.11
N MET A 532 42.75 12.79 -14.14
CA MET A 532 41.56 13.65 -14.15
C MET A 532 41.67 14.66 -13.00
N PRO A 533 42.51 15.72 -13.13
CA PRO A 533 42.67 16.73 -12.11
C PRO A 533 41.62 17.84 -12.28
N LEU A 534 40.45 17.63 -11.70
CA LEU A 534 39.80 18.72 -10.98
C LEU A 534 39.17 18.16 -9.72
N VAL A 535 40.07 17.89 -8.77
CA VAL A 535 39.72 17.76 -7.36
C VAL A 535 39.23 19.14 -6.93
N LEU A 536 37.92 19.37 -7.06
CA LEU A 536 37.23 20.07 -5.99
C LEU A 536 37.45 19.18 -4.77
N GLU A 537 38.27 19.66 -3.83
CA GLU A 537 38.49 18.99 -2.55
C GLU A 537 37.12 18.71 -1.92
N ARG A 538 36.94 17.71 -1.05
CA ARG A 538 35.60 17.48 -0.48
C ARG A 538 35.05 18.75 0.17
N THR A 539 35.91 19.48 0.88
CA THR A 539 35.69 20.84 1.37
C THR A 539 35.44 21.87 0.27
N THR A 540 36.14 21.89 -0.87
CA THR A 540 35.82 22.82 -1.98
C THR A 540 34.53 22.47 -2.71
N PHE A 541 34.17 21.18 -2.86
CA PHE A 541 32.90 20.75 -3.45
C PHE A 541 31.74 20.96 -2.50
N GLU A 542 31.88 20.60 -1.23
CA GLU A 542 30.88 20.90 -0.19
C GLU A 542 30.79 22.41 0.03
N ASN A 543 31.86 23.19 -0.13
CA ASN A 543 31.80 24.65 -0.18
C ASN A 543 31.27 25.21 -1.51
N LYS A 544 31.38 24.53 -2.66
CA LYS A 544 30.69 24.94 -3.91
C LYS A 544 29.22 24.55 -3.90
N LEU A 545 28.89 23.45 -3.23
CA LEU A 545 27.53 22.97 -3.01
C LEU A 545 26.86 23.75 -1.87
N LEU A 546 27.61 24.19 -0.86
CA LEU A 546 27.18 25.20 0.11
C LEU A 546 27.16 26.57 -0.52
N GLU A 547 28.10 27.00 -1.35
CA GLU A 547 28.04 28.29 -2.03
C GLU A 547 26.88 28.32 -3.04
N VAL A 548 26.57 27.24 -3.77
CA VAL A 548 25.38 27.18 -4.63
C VAL A 548 24.11 26.91 -3.81
N ARG A 549 24.13 26.13 -2.73
CA ARG A 549 22.99 26.02 -1.80
C ARG A 549 22.85 27.24 -0.90
N GLN A 550 23.81 28.15 -0.81
CA GLN A 550 23.77 29.45 -0.13
C GLN A 550 23.65 30.58 -1.14
N THR A 551 23.86 30.38 -2.43
CA THR A 551 23.31 31.27 -3.46
C THR A 551 21.83 30.93 -3.57
N ILE A 552 21.41 29.67 -3.59
CA ILE A 552 19.99 29.31 -3.57
C ILE A 552 19.36 29.53 -2.18
N LEU A 553 20.02 29.21 -1.05
CA LEU A 553 19.50 29.60 0.27
C LEU A 553 19.58 31.10 0.43
N THR A 554 20.62 31.84 0.05
CA THR A 554 20.62 33.31 0.25
C THR A 554 19.82 34.01 -0.84
N GLU A 555 19.51 33.42 -1.98
CA GLU A 555 18.47 33.91 -2.89
C GLU A 555 17.10 33.64 -2.28
N LYS A 556 16.78 32.43 -1.79
CA LYS A 556 15.51 32.15 -1.08
C LYS A 556 15.42 32.76 0.32
N THR A 557 16.54 33.13 0.94
CA THR A 557 16.65 33.73 2.29
C THR A 557 16.92 35.23 2.20
N MET A 558 17.31 35.77 1.04
CA MET A 558 17.05 37.16 0.65
C MET A 558 15.66 37.30 0.02
N GLU A 559 15.02 36.25 -0.50
CA GLU A 559 13.59 36.28 -0.86
C GLU A 559 12.79 36.27 0.43
N VAL A 560 13.11 35.39 1.39
CA VAL A 560 12.52 35.40 2.74
C VAL A 560 12.97 36.62 3.55
N HIS A 561 14.22 37.09 3.51
CA HIS A 561 14.57 38.39 4.13
C HIS A 561 13.86 39.53 3.44
N ARG A 562 13.78 39.58 2.11
CA ARG A 562 13.00 40.62 1.42
C ARG A 562 11.53 40.55 1.81
N ILE A 563 10.94 39.36 1.92
CA ILE A 563 9.56 39.15 2.41
C ILE A 563 9.41 39.52 3.90
N LEU A 564 10.43 39.37 4.75
CA LEU A 564 10.39 39.71 6.19
C LEU A 564 10.73 41.19 6.46
N ASP A 565 11.69 41.75 5.75
CA ASP A 565 12.14 43.14 5.80
C ASP A 565 11.13 44.07 5.07
N GLU A 566 10.41 43.57 4.05
CA GLU A 566 9.17 44.19 3.54
C GLU A 566 7.97 44.01 4.51
N ASN A 567 8.10 43.25 5.62
CA ASN A 567 7.01 42.99 6.59
C ASN A 567 7.38 43.16 8.08
N ILE A 568 7.99 44.30 8.42
CA ILE A 568 7.89 44.88 9.78
C ILE A 568 7.13 46.22 9.65
N SER A 569 5.94 46.40 10.24
CA SER A 569 5.21 45.47 11.11
C SER A 569 3.68 45.56 10.96
N LEU A 570 2.99 44.68 11.69
CA LEU A 570 1.68 44.99 12.24
C LEU A 570 1.78 46.15 13.26
N GLU A 571 2.27 47.32 12.86
CA GLU A 571 2.13 48.57 13.62
C GLU A 571 0.65 48.99 13.63
N SER A 572 -0.12 48.48 12.67
CA SER A 572 -1.57 48.42 12.69
C SER A 572 -2.19 47.24 13.48
N LEU A 573 -1.43 46.49 14.31
CA LEU A 573 -2.00 45.86 15.53
C LEU A 573 -2.37 46.91 16.59
N TYR A 574 -2.16 48.20 16.28
CA TYR A 574 -2.56 49.40 17.02
C TYR A 574 -2.51 49.31 18.55
N HIS A 575 -1.33 49.50 19.13
CA HIS A 575 -0.18 48.68 18.79
C HIS A 575 0.37 48.19 20.12
N LYS A 576 0.67 46.89 20.22
CA LYS A 576 1.24 46.28 21.43
C LYS A 576 0.51 46.68 22.73
N TRP A 577 -0.83 46.76 22.64
CA TRP A 577 -1.80 46.96 23.73
C TRP A 577 -1.99 48.43 24.22
N GLY A 578 -1.71 49.42 23.38
CA GLY A 578 -1.95 50.85 23.67
C GLY A 578 -3.40 51.35 23.52
N ALA A 579 -3.99 51.32 22.32
CA ALA A 579 -5.36 51.81 22.04
C ALA A 579 -5.94 51.26 20.72
N PRO A 580 -7.22 50.85 20.66
CA PRO A 580 -7.81 50.15 19.51
C PRO A 580 -8.29 51.08 18.38
N TYR A 581 -8.39 50.55 17.14
CA TYR A 581 -8.99 51.29 16.02
C TYR A 581 -9.82 50.43 15.04
N ARG A 582 -10.97 50.98 14.59
CA ARG A 582 -11.90 50.41 13.59
C ARG A 582 -12.84 51.49 13.05
N LYS A 583 -13.26 51.35 11.78
CA LYS A 583 -14.66 51.53 11.28
C LYS A 583 -14.68 51.28 9.76
N GLY A 584 -15.51 50.34 9.28
CA GLY A 584 -15.66 50.02 7.85
C GLY A 584 -14.80 48.87 7.31
N THR A 585 -13.56 48.69 7.79
CA THR A 585 -12.60 47.65 7.35
C THR A 585 -12.99 46.18 7.67
N LEU A 586 -14.25 45.91 8.02
CA LEU A 586 -14.77 44.57 8.34
C LEU A 586 -15.72 43.98 7.28
N GLY A 587 -15.96 44.69 6.17
CA GLY A 587 -16.55 44.10 4.98
C GLY A 587 -17.45 45.05 4.18
N GLU A 588 -16.98 45.43 3.00
CA GLU A 588 -17.75 45.82 1.79
C GLU A 588 -16.70 45.95 0.65
N ALA A 589 -16.83 45.35 -0.53
CA ALA A 589 -17.96 44.62 -1.11
C ALA A 589 -17.54 43.32 -1.86
N SER A 590 -18.53 42.44 -2.07
CA SER A 590 -18.55 41.37 -3.09
C SER A 590 -17.37 40.38 -3.19
N LEU A 591 -17.11 39.59 -2.13
CA LEU A 591 -16.60 38.20 -2.23
C LEU A 591 -16.82 37.44 -0.90
N THR A 592 -18.08 37.30 -0.51
CA THR A 592 -18.51 36.95 0.86
C THR A 592 -18.58 35.43 1.14
N ALA A 593 -17.44 34.81 1.49
CA ALA A 593 -17.37 33.51 2.20
C ALA A 593 -15.93 33.24 2.73
N THR A 594 -15.37 34.18 3.51
CA THR A 594 -13.94 34.16 3.90
C THR A 594 -13.63 33.30 5.12
N LEU A 595 -12.44 32.66 5.09
CA LEU A 595 -11.86 31.95 6.23
C LEU A 595 -11.44 32.94 7.34
N SER A 596 -11.43 32.46 8.59
CA SER A 596 -10.93 33.24 9.75
C SER A 596 -9.50 33.76 9.50
N PRO A 597 -9.14 34.98 9.93
CA PRO A 597 -7.77 35.49 9.82
C PRO A 597 -6.72 34.58 10.46
N ILE A 598 -7.05 33.88 11.55
CA ILE A 598 -6.16 32.87 12.16
C ILE A 598 -5.95 31.69 11.21
N VAL A 599 -6.97 31.27 10.46
CA VAL A 599 -6.86 30.19 9.47
C VAL A 599 -6.16 30.67 8.19
N TRP A 600 -6.32 31.93 7.79
CA TRP A 600 -5.51 32.51 6.71
C TRP A 600 -4.01 32.58 7.10
N VAL A 601 -3.70 33.05 8.31
CA VAL A 601 -2.32 33.05 8.85
C VAL A 601 -1.78 31.63 9.00
N ILE A 602 -2.57 30.66 9.48
CA ILE A 602 -2.16 29.25 9.57
C ILE A 602 -1.96 28.63 8.19
N ASN A 603 -2.78 28.97 7.18
CA ASN A 603 -2.56 28.49 5.82
C ASN A 603 -1.28 29.08 5.24
N GLN A 604 -1.06 30.40 5.34
CA GLN A 604 0.12 31.05 4.73
C GLN A 604 1.43 30.74 5.48
N THR A 605 1.46 30.81 6.81
CA THR A 605 2.65 30.38 7.56
C THR A 605 2.81 28.86 7.58
N GLY A 606 1.72 28.10 7.44
CA GLY A 606 1.75 26.64 7.31
C GLY A 606 2.33 26.18 5.98
N GLU A 607 1.83 26.67 4.84
CA GLU A 607 2.36 26.34 3.51
C GLU A 607 3.82 26.79 3.38
N ILE A 608 4.13 28.06 3.68
CA ILE A 608 5.50 28.57 3.51
C ILE A 608 6.50 27.86 4.43
N LEU A 609 6.14 27.57 5.69
CA LEU A 609 7.02 26.83 6.60
C LEU A 609 7.10 25.35 6.24
N ASN A 610 6.01 24.73 5.77
CA ASN A 610 5.99 23.33 5.35
C ASN A 610 6.83 23.12 4.09
N ASP A 611 6.68 23.98 3.08
CA ASP A 611 7.44 23.88 1.83
C ASP A 611 8.93 24.13 2.08
N THR A 612 9.27 25.13 2.91
CA THR A 612 10.66 25.39 3.35
C THR A 612 11.23 24.22 4.15
N LEU A 613 10.46 23.62 5.06
CA LEU A 613 10.90 22.44 5.82
C LEU A 613 10.98 21.17 4.95
N SER A 614 10.13 21.04 3.92
CA SER A 614 10.16 19.93 2.97
C SER A 614 11.36 20.00 2.05
N GLU A 615 11.75 21.19 1.59
CA GLU A 615 13.01 21.40 0.86
C GLU A 615 14.26 21.19 1.74
N LEU A 616 14.13 21.29 3.07
CA LEU A 616 15.19 21.00 4.04
C LEU A 616 15.23 19.53 4.52
N HIS A 617 14.19 18.73 4.27
CA HIS A 617 14.05 17.34 4.73
C HIS A 617 13.62 16.36 3.62
N ASP A 618 14.44 16.19 2.58
CA ASP A 618 14.47 14.96 1.76
C ASP A 618 15.92 14.42 1.71
N PRO A 619 16.17 13.31 2.41
CA PRO A 619 16.48 12.09 1.67
C PRO A 619 15.69 10.87 2.19
N GLU A 620 14.62 10.51 1.49
CA GLU A 620 14.01 9.17 1.25
C GLU A 620 12.49 9.29 0.98
N SER A 621 12.10 9.89 -0.16
CA SER A 621 10.70 10.09 -0.54
C SER A 621 10.00 8.83 -1.12
N VAL A 622 8.98 8.34 -0.40
CA VAL A 622 8.19 7.14 -0.74
C VAL A 622 7.11 7.43 -1.81
N LYS A 623 7.13 6.72 -2.95
CA LYS A 623 6.11 6.80 -4.02
C LYS A 623 4.92 5.84 -3.81
N SER A 624 3.69 6.29 -4.09
CA SER A 624 2.42 5.54 -3.91
C SER A 624 1.76 5.10 -5.23
N VAL A 625 1.17 3.88 -5.30
CA VAL A 625 0.44 3.35 -6.49
C VAL A 625 -0.65 2.29 -6.12
N GLU A 626 -1.79 2.27 -6.81
CA GLU A 626 -3.03 1.46 -6.54
C GLU A 626 -3.04 -0.03 -7.07
N TYR A 627 -4.14 -0.80 -6.84
CA TYR A 627 -4.10 -2.29 -6.72
C TYR A 627 -5.37 -3.22 -6.90
N ILE A 628 -5.13 -4.45 -7.44
CA ILE A 628 -5.94 -5.73 -7.61
C ILE A 628 -7.32 -5.63 -8.38
N PRO A 629 -8.27 -6.62 -8.56
CA PRO A 629 -8.46 -8.01 -8.05
C PRO A 629 -9.17 -9.03 -9.02
N ILE A 630 -9.76 -10.10 -8.44
CA ILE A 630 -10.92 -10.98 -8.77
C ILE A 630 -11.14 -11.71 -10.14
N ILE A 631 -11.77 -12.91 -10.21
CA ILE A 631 -12.34 -13.84 -9.17
C ILE A 631 -12.16 -15.37 -9.53
N SER A 632 -12.16 -16.26 -8.50
CA SER A 632 -13.07 -17.45 -8.31
C SER A 632 -12.52 -18.91 -8.27
N ASN A 633 -12.07 -19.32 -7.08
CA ASN A 633 -12.54 -20.47 -6.28
C ASN A 633 -12.38 -21.96 -6.72
N LYS A 634 -11.51 -22.71 -6.02
CA LYS A 634 -11.75 -24.08 -5.47
C LYS A 634 -10.73 -24.39 -4.35
N ARG A 635 -11.13 -25.02 -3.24
CA ARG A 635 -10.24 -25.26 -2.06
C ARG A 635 -9.11 -26.24 -2.38
N TYR A 636 -7.87 -25.88 -2.06
CA TYR A 636 -6.67 -26.60 -2.54
C TYR A 636 -6.32 -27.87 -1.74
N PHE A 637 -6.42 -27.83 -0.42
CA PHE A 637 -6.17 -29.02 0.41
C PHE A 637 -7.42 -29.91 0.42
N LYS A 638 -7.38 -31.02 -0.32
CA LYS A 638 -8.40 -32.08 -0.25
C LYS A 638 -8.42 -32.65 1.17
N LYS A 639 -9.62 -32.90 1.73
CA LYS A 639 -9.79 -33.65 2.98
C LYS A 639 -9.05 -35.00 2.90
N ARG A 640 -7.95 -35.13 3.65
CA ARG A 640 -7.45 -36.43 4.15
C ARG A 640 -8.08 -36.62 5.54
N SER A 641 -8.69 -37.77 5.80
CA SER A 641 -9.39 -38.08 7.05
C SER A 641 -8.51 -37.81 8.27
N ASP A 642 -7.29 -38.32 8.23
CA ASP A 642 -6.44 -38.48 9.42
C ASP A 642 -5.81 -37.15 9.81
N ASN A 643 -5.45 -36.33 8.82
CA ASN A 643 -5.08 -34.93 9.02
C ASN A 643 -6.23 -34.15 9.69
N ASN A 644 -7.48 -34.32 9.27
CA ASN A 644 -8.59 -33.59 9.89
C ASN A 644 -8.74 -33.96 11.38
N VAL A 645 -8.62 -35.26 11.72
CA VAL A 645 -8.70 -35.73 13.11
C VAL A 645 -7.56 -35.19 13.97
N TYR A 646 -6.33 -35.20 13.46
CA TYR A 646 -5.19 -34.56 14.13
C TYR A 646 -5.44 -33.07 14.35
N LEU A 647 -5.73 -32.32 13.27
CA LEU A 647 -5.92 -30.87 13.30
C LEU A 647 -7.06 -30.46 14.24
N SER A 648 -8.16 -31.20 14.29
CA SER A 648 -9.25 -30.95 15.24
C SER A 648 -8.82 -31.18 16.69
N LYS A 649 -8.02 -32.21 17.00
CA LYS A 649 -7.49 -32.42 18.36
C LYS A 649 -6.52 -31.31 18.78
N VAL A 650 -5.67 -30.85 17.87
CA VAL A 650 -4.78 -29.69 18.12
C VAL A 650 -5.60 -28.44 18.44
N TYR A 651 -6.61 -28.16 17.62
CA TYR A 651 -7.48 -26.98 17.78
C TYR A 651 -8.28 -27.02 19.09
N LEU A 652 -8.82 -28.19 19.45
CA LEU A 652 -9.52 -28.41 20.72
C LEU A 652 -8.59 -28.24 21.94
N ARG A 653 -7.32 -28.67 21.85
CA ARG A 653 -6.32 -28.42 22.91
C ARG A 653 -6.06 -26.92 23.05
N THR A 654 -5.74 -26.23 21.96
CA THR A 654 -5.42 -24.80 21.99
C THR A 654 -6.61 -23.94 22.42
N PHE A 655 -7.85 -24.39 22.18
CA PHE A 655 -9.03 -23.78 22.80
C PHE A 655 -9.03 -23.97 24.32
N LYS A 656 -8.97 -25.23 24.81
CA LYS A 656 -8.96 -25.58 26.25
C LYS A 656 -7.81 -24.92 27.04
N GLU A 657 -6.72 -24.53 26.37
CA GLU A 657 -5.55 -23.85 26.95
C GLU A 657 -5.79 -22.34 27.22
N TYR A 658 -6.76 -21.72 26.54
CA TYR A 658 -7.00 -20.26 26.59
C TYR A 658 -8.48 -19.84 26.79
N SER A 659 -9.43 -20.76 26.75
CA SER A 659 -10.85 -20.49 26.96
C SER A 659 -11.19 -20.38 28.46
N ASN A 660 -11.81 -19.26 28.87
CA ASN A 660 -12.28 -19.09 30.25
C ASN A 660 -13.55 -19.92 30.59
N ASP A 661 -14.28 -20.39 29.58
CA ASP A 661 -15.46 -21.25 29.74
C ASP A 661 -15.09 -22.74 29.52
N PHE A 662 -15.52 -23.61 30.43
CA PHE A 662 -15.14 -25.05 30.44
C PHE A 662 -16.02 -25.97 29.57
N ASP A 663 -17.18 -25.50 29.10
CA ASP A 663 -18.16 -26.32 28.36
C ASP A 663 -17.83 -26.45 26.86
N CYS A 664 -16.79 -27.24 26.56
CA CYS A 664 -16.52 -27.68 25.19
C CYS A 664 -17.50 -28.79 24.78
N PRO A 665 -18.18 -28.71 23.61
CA PRO A 665 -19.05 -29.79 23.13
C PRO A 665 -18.29 -31.12 22.98
N ASN A 666 -18.90 -32.24 23.39
CA ASN A 666 -18.30 -33.58 23.32
C ASN A 666 -17.62 -33.86 21.98
N GLU A 667 -16.46 -34.54 22.03
CA GLU A 667 -15.49 -34.69 20.92
C GLU A 667 -15.98 -35.55 19.73
N ASP A 668 -17.24 -36.00 19.74
CA ASP A 668 -17.88 -36.90 18.77
C ASP A 668 -18.77 -36.18 17.70
N LYS A 669 -18.54 -34.90 17.39
CA LYS A 669 -19.38 -34.10 16.46
C LYS A 669 -18.62 -33.25 15.41
#